data_AF-A0A0R2WZT5-F1
#
_entry.id   AF-A0A0R2WZT5-F1
#
_cell.length_a   1.000
_cell.length_b   1.000
_cell.length_c   1.000
_cell.angle_alpha   90.00
_cell.angle_beta   90.00
_cell.angle_gamma   90.00
#
_symmetry.space_group_name_H-M   'P 1'
#
loop_
_entity.id
_entity.type
_entity.pdbx_description
1 polymer ?
#
loop_
_entity_poly.entity_id
_entity_poly.type
_entity_poly.pdbx_seq_one_letter_code
_entity_poly.pdbx_strand_id
1 'polypeptide(L)'
;MKFNYSYFLFVFFLFSVLSINSQKLWKELKSIDEVSNNKKLYKKEHFPKEYVLVSLDLDLFKNSYGLKAKTTNQIIELPDANGNLKRFSIKETSNFEVGLQQKFPEITSFSAKGIDDETAFAKISLGTDGFHALIFSGTQETVYIDPYTKDNKLYLVYKRSSLSAEEKDFKCLVEETSTKTTFSPLQFLKNPNDGKLRTYRLALVCSGEYADFHLGPNQQNIPSTATDQVKKAAVLSAMNTTMTRINAVYEKDLSVKLILVEDNDKLIFLDKTTDNITDFDPNKMLNEVQSKCDNLIGDANYDMGHIFSIGGDGLAGLGVVCVSGQKGRGVTGRSSPVGDAYDIDFVIHEMGHQFGANHTQNNNCNRNNSTAIEPGSASTIMGYGGICPPNVQGQSDDYFHSVSIAEMWDIITTSATCAAITNTNNSAPTANAGLDYAIPKSTPFKLIGTAADANGMGSLTYNWEQLDKEVGTMPPLETNSTGPMFRSLPSKTTPTRFFPDITTVIAGNGSIGSTWERIPSVARELNFSFTVRDNHIGGGGLARDDMKVMIVDAAPFEVISQNSLVTWNTGTTQTVTWERGTSHQSPINCVLVNIKLSIDGGLTFPITLKANTANDGSETVIVPNNPTTSARIMVEAADNIFYNINTTNFEIISTVPTFVITDVNGTQAACNTGNQSVNFTLNFDFVNGFSETVSLSATGQPSGSSVSFSPNTINADGNVVMTVSNFSGVSAQDYTIVVTGNSTSINKNLNVPLKITSSVFGKITLSSPQNNATEVPLSQQLQWVAVTNATSYDVQIATDVNFTNIVSSGNVTTNSYTSTNLAGTTQYFWRIKPKNTCGEGTFSNIFSFTTINPTYCSSTFTDEVGGKEYISNVTFNTINNNSGNNMSGGYEDFTAISTNVKRGDAHSISVTLDPDGYQDHVYVFIDWNQDFVFDNATERYSLGTISGLIGTATGSITVPNDARFGSTRMRVIIEYNDPDDGFGDGACDTDHLTEWGETEDYTVIVDNTASIKDVAFSNFNLFPNPTKGTFQVQFDTSISSDIQIQLFDITGRFVGQKIYKNNSTYFSEKIEFNQLSSGMYLVKIKNGTKQTTRKLMVE
;
A
#
# COMPACT_ATOMS: atom_id res chain seq x y z
N MET A 1 -22.14 -39.00 68.30
CA MET A 1 -22.48 -40.25 67.61
C MET A 1 -21.48 -40.39 66.45
N LYS A 2 -20.76 -41.53 66.40
CA LYS A 2 -19.73 -42.01 65.44
C LYS A 2 -19.99 -41.67 63.95
N PHE A 3 -19.10 -41.61 62.96
CA PHE A 3 -17.65 -41.76 62.61
C PHE A 3 -17.58 -41.16 61.16
N ASN A 4 -16.55 -40.55 60.56
CA ASN A 4 -15.27 -41.12 60.12
C ASN A 4 -14.43 -40.05 59.35
N TYR A 5 -13.11 -40.29 59.30
CA TYR A 5 -11.98 -39.45 58.89
C TYR A 5 -11.87 -39.08 57.39
N SER A 6 -11.22 -37.94 57.08
CA SER A 6 -10.08 -37.90 56.14
C SER A 6 -9.24 -36.62 56.22
N TYR A 7 -8.01 -36.81 56.70
CA TYR A 7 -6.75 -36.07 56.56
C TYR A 7 -6.73 -34.63 55.97
N PHE A 8 -6.33 -33.66 56.80
CA PHE A 8 -5.60 -32.47 56.37
C PHE A 8 -4.36 -32.30 57.28
N LEU A 9 -3.18 -32.57 56.73
CA LEU A 9 -1.90 -32.51 57.43
C LEU A 9 -1.17 -31.25 56.99
N PHE A 10 -1.09 -30.30 57.92
CA PHE A 10 -0.34 -29.05 57.83
C PHE A 10 1.14 -29.38 58.09
N VAL A 11 2.01 -29.24 57.09
CA VAL A 11 3.47 -29.33 57.28
C VAL A 11 4.10 -28.06 56.69
N PHE A 12 4.63 -27.25 57.61
CA PHE A 12 5.56 -26.16 57.36
C PHE A 12 6.77 -26.68 56.54
N PHE A 13 6.97 -26.16 55.33
CA PHE A 13 8.26 -26.27 54.64
C PHE A 13 8.82 -24.86 54.43
N LEU A 14 10.02 -24.66 54.99
CA LEU A 14 10.86 -23.49 54.74
C LEU A 14 11.08 -23.34 53.23
N PHE A 15 10.60 -22.24 52.66
CA PHE A 15 11.09 -21.76 51.37
C PHE A 15 12.52 -21.26 51.54
N SER A 16 13.48 -22.12 51.21
CA SER A 16 14.83 -21.68 50.86
C SER A 16 14.73 -20.77 49.64
N VAL A 17 15.03 -19.49 49.83
CA VAL A 17 15.18 -18.49 48.77
C VAL A 17 16.41 -18.90 47.95
N LEU A 18 16.19 -19.62 46.84
CA LEU A 18 17.17 -19.71 45.76
C LEU A 18 17.02 -18.43 44.94
N SER A 19 17.79 -17.42 45.31
CA SER A 19 18.10 -16.29 44.45
C SER A 19 18.92 -16.81 43.27
N ILE A 20 18.25 -17.27 42.21
CA ILE A 20 18.89 -17.42 40.91
C ILE A 20 19.15 -15.99 40.41
N ASN A 21 20.38 -15.51 40.60
CA ASN A 21 20.87 -14.35 39.88
C ASN A 21 20.84 -14.69 38.39
N SER A 22 19.80 -14.28 37.67
CA SER A 22 19.80 -14.28 36.21
C SER A 22 20.94 -13.37 35.77
N GLN A 23 22.02 -13.93 35.24
CA GLN A 23 23.09 -13.14 34.64
C GLN A 23 22.50 -12.33 33.47
N LYS A 24 22.74 -11.01 33.46
CA LYS A 24 22.30 -10.15 32.37
C LYS A 24 23.19 -10.40 31.15
N LEU A 25 22.56 -10.73 30.02
CA LEU A 25 23.22 -11.00 28.74
C LEU A 25 23.96 -9.77 28.20
N TRP A 26 23.33 -8.60 28.33
CA TRP A 26 23.86 -7.30 27.90
C TRP A 26 24.19 -6.43 29.11
N LYS A 27 25.29 -5.68 29.00
CA LYS A 27 25.67 -4.65 29.98
C LYS A 27 26.20 -3.42 29.26
N GLU A 28 25.58 -2.28 29.52
CA GLU A 28 26.02 -0.97 29.03
C GLU A 28 27.30 -0.51 29.74
N LEU A 29 28.22 0.11 29.01
CA LEU A 29 29.48 0.64 29.55
C LEU A 29 29.47 2.18 29.51
N LYS A 30 29.85 2.80 30.63
CA LYS A 30 29.75 4.26 30.82
C LYS A 30 30.93 5.07 30.26
N SER A 31 32.09 4.45 29.98
CA SER A 31 33.21 5.13 29.30
C SER A 31 34.20 4.15 28.64
N ILE A 32 34.91 4.66 27.61
CA ILE A 32 36.03 3.99 26.94
C ILE A 32 37.23 3.77 27.88
N ASP A 33 37.35 4.58 28.93
CA ASP A 33 38.50 4.55 29.86
C ASP A 33 38.55 3.26 30.72
N GLU A 34 37.43 2.54 30.89
CA GLU A 34 37.44 1.21 31.54
C GLU A 34 37.99 0.09 30.63
N VAL A 35 38.18 0.37 29.33
CA VAL A 35 38.48 -0.64 28.29
C VAL A 35 39.90 -0.49 27.71
N SER A 36 40.56 0.65 27.92
CA SER A 36 41.76 1.08 27.18
C SER A 36 43.09 0.39 27.55
N ASN A 37 43.10 -0.55 28.50
CA ASN A 37 44.30 -1.34 28.80
C ASN A 37 44.27 -2.71 28.09
N ASN A 38 44.97 -2.80 26.95
CA ASN A 38 45.37 -4.02 26.21
C ASN A 38 44.42 -4.73 25.23
N LYS A 39 43.31 -4.13 24.75
CA LYS A 39 42.44 -4.78 23.75
C LYS A 39 42.69 -4.31 22.31
N LYS A 40 42.85 -5.25 21.36
CA LYS A 40 42.93 -4.95 19.92
C LYS A 40 41.53 -4.56 19.41
N LEU A 41 41.38 -3.30 19.00
CA LEU A 41 40.15 -2.76 18.41
C LEU A 41 40.01 -3.14 16.93
N TYR A 42 38.78 -3.24 16.42
CA TYR A 42 38.54 -3.17 14.98
C TYR A 42 38.85 -1.75 14.50
N LYS A 43 39.78 -1.60 13.56
CA LYS A 43 40.00 -0.34 12.85
C LYS A 43 39.09 -0.36 11.61
N LYS A 44 38.00 0.40 11.63
CA LYS A 44 37.11 0.58 10.47
C LYS A 44 37.37 1.96 9.85
N GLU A 45 37.43 2.04 8.52
CA GLU A 45 37.52 3.32 7.79
C GLU A 45 36.23 4.14 7.96
N HIS A 46 35.08 3.46 8.11
CA HIS A 46 33.75 4.08 8.26
C HIS A 46 33.20 3.84 9.67
N PHE A 47 33.77 4.56 10.64
CA PHE A 47 33.38 4.45 12.04
C PHE A 47 32.18 5.36 12.36
N PRO A 48 31.17 4.90 13.11
CA PRO A 48 30.01 5.72 13.43
C PRO A 48 30.43 6.93 14.27
N LYS A 49 29.89 8.11 13.92
CA LYS A 49 30.13 9.38 14.64
C LYS A 49 29.52 9.36 16.05
N GLU A 50 28.39 8.68 16.20
CA GLU A 50 27.67 8.50 17.46
C GLU A 50 27.35 7.02 17.66
N TYR A 51 27.56 6.49 18.86
CA TYR A 51 27.30 5.10 19.21
C TYR A 51 27.24 4.89 20.73
N VAL A 52 26.59 3.79 21.14
CA VAL A 52 26.60 3.27 22.52
C VAL A 52 27.49 2.03 22.57
N LEU A 53 28.30 1.89 23.62
CA LEU A 53 29.15 0.73 23.84
C LEU A 53 28.50 -0.24 24.81
N VAL A 54 28.33 -1.49 24.38
CA VAL A 54 27.75 -2.56 25.20
C VAL A 54 28.65 -3.78 25.22
N SER A 55 28.60 -4.56 26.31
CA SER A 55 29.21 -5.88 26.37
C SER A 55 28.15 -6.98 26.27
N LEU A 56 28.45 -8.04 25.52
CA LEU A 56 27.62 -9.23 25.35
C LEU A 56 28.36 -10.46 25.88
N ASP A 57 27.70 -11.26 26.72
CA ASP A 57 28.16 -12.61 27.02
C ASP A 57 27.78 -13.56 25.88
N LEU A 58 28.68 -13.68 24.90
CA LEU A 58 28.44 -14.45 23.68
C LEU A 58 28.33 -15.96 23.93
N ASP A 59 29.05 -16.48 24.93
CA ASP A 59 28.99 -17.89 25.30
C ASP A 59 27.63 -18.20 25.94
N LEU A 60 27.15 -17.32 26.83
CA LEU A 60 25.81 -17.43 27.39
C LEU A 60 24.73 -17.32 26.31
N PHE A 61 24.90 -16.43 25.31
CA PHE A 61 24.01 -16.34 24.15
C PHE A 61 23.95 -17.67 23.39
N LYS A 62 25.11 -18.18 22.97
CA LYS A 62 25.25 -19.44 22.22
C LYS A 62 24.63 -20.62 22.97
N ASN A 63 24.93 -20.75 24.26
CA ASN A 63 24.42 -21.84 25.09
C ASN A 63 22.91 -21.74 25.37
N SER A 64 22.37 -20.53 25.47
CA SER A 64 20.95 -20.31 25.78
C SER A 64 20.05 -20.50 24.55
N TYR A 65 20.54 -20.15 23.36
CA TYR A 65 19.70 -20.05 22.16
C TYR A 65 20.11 -20.99 21.00
N GLY A 66 21.38 -21.42 20.91
CA GLY A 66 21.91 -22.16 19.75
C GLY A 66 21.32 -23.55 19.46
N LEU A 67 20.84 -24.29 20.48
CA LEU A 67 20.16 -25.59 20.30
C LEU A 67 18.63 -25.52 20.44
N LYS A 68 18.11 -24.50 21.15
CA LYS A 68 16.67 -24.38 21.48
C LYS A 68 15.88 -23.56 20.45
N ALA A 69 16.51 -22.60 19.78
CA ALA A 69 15.88 -21.76 18.75
C ALA A 69 15.56 -22.51 17.45
N LYS A 70 16.06 -23.74 17.28
CA LYS A 70 15.68 -24.67 16.19
C LYS A 70 14.26 -25.22 16.32
N THR A 71 13.70 -25.25 17.52
CA THR A 71 12.47 -26.01 17.82
C THR A 71 11.36 -25.19 18.49
N THR A 72 11.69 -24.07 19.15
CA THR A 72 10.70 -23.22 19.84
C THR A 72 11.07 -21.73 19.78
N ASN A 73 10.09 -20.85 19.71
CA ASN A 73 10.30 -19.40 19.84
C ASN A 73 10.81 -19.08 21.25
N GLN A 74 11.85 -18.25 21.33
CA GLN A 74 12.44 -17.78 22.60
C GLN A 74 12.33 -16.25 22.68
N ILE A 75 12.31 -15.70 23.89
CA ILE A 75 12.37 -14.24 24.08
C ILE A 75 13.83 -13.85 24.34
N ILE A 76 14.32 -12.88 23.56
CA ILE A 76 15.62 -12.24 23.77
C ILE A 76 15.43 -10.75 24.01
N GLU A 77 16.47 -10.12 24.53
CA GLU A 77 16.57 -8.68 24.64
C GLU A 77 17.67 -8.18 23.71
N LEU A 78 17.40 -7.12 22.95
CA LEU A 78 18.37 -6.42 22.11
C LEU A 78 18.39 -4.93 22.49
N PRO A 79 19.57 -4.27 22.52
CA PRO A 79 19.65 -2.84 22.77
C PRO A 79 19.10 -2.03 21.58
N ASP A 80 18.35 -0.97 21.88
CA ASP A 80 18.00 0.09 20.92
C ASP A 80 19.14 1.10 20.77
N ALA A 81 18.97 2.10 19.91
CA ALA A 81 20.00 3.11 19.63
C ALA A 81 20.44 3.93 20.86
N ASN A 82 19.65 3.93 21.93
CA ASN A 82 19.97 4.61 23.19
C ASN A 82 20.51 3.63 24.25
N GLY A 83 20.74 2.36 23.89
CA GLY A 83 21.20 1.31 24.79
C GLY A 83 20.10 0.66 25.63
N ASN A 84 18.83 1.04 25.48
CA ASN A 84 17.74 0.43 26.25
C ASN A 84 17.39 -0.93 25.66
N LEU A 85 17.17 -1.92 26.53
CA LEU A 85 16.82 -3.28 26.10
C LEU A 85 15.35 -3.37 25.70
N LYS A 86 15.11 -3.91 24.50
CA LYS A 86 13.79 -4.20 23.92
C LYS A 86 13.64 -5.70 23.71
N ARG A 87 12.43 -6.22 23.91
CA ARG A 87 12.13 -7.65 23.83
C ARG A 87 11.76 -8.07 22.41
N PHE A 88 12.31 -9.21 21.98
CA PHE A 88 12.03 -9.83 20.69
C PHE A 88 11.76 -11.33 20.85
N SER A 89 10.87 -11.87 20.02
CA SER A 89 10.69 -13.32 19.83
C SER A 89 11.61 -13.80 18.70
N ILE A 90 12.62 -14.62 19.00
CA ILE A 90 13.65 -15.10 18.07
C ILE A 90 13.38 -16.52 17.55
N LYS A 91 13.75 -16.76 16.29
CA LYS A 91 13.78 -18.07 15.61
C LYS A 91 15.02 -18.18 14.72
N GLU A 92 15.63 -19.37 14.68
CA GLU A 92 16.75 -19.63 13.74
C GLU A 92 16.24 -19.66 12.30
N THR A 93 16.94 -18.93 11.44
CA THR A 93 16.65 -18.81 10.00
C THR A 93 17.98 -18.77 9.25
N SER A 94 18.60 -19.94 9.09
CA SER A 94 19.89 -20.05 8.38
C SER A 94 19.84 -19.45 6.98
N ASN A 95 20.94 -18.84 6.56
CA ASN A 95 21.16 -18.42 5.17
C ASN A 95 21.85 -19.51 4.35
N PHE A 96 22.00 -20.73 4.86
CA PHE A 96 22.70 -21.82 4.17
C PHE A 96 21.73 -22.95 3.84
N GLU A 97 21.98 -23.64 2.73
CA GLU A 97 21.44 -24.98 2.53
C GLU A 97 21.96 -25.95 3.59
N VAL A 98 21.19 -27.02 3.83
CA VAL A 98 21.42 -27.97 4.91
C VAL A 98 22.84 -28.57 4.86
N GLY A 99 23.35 -28.87 3.66
CA GLY A 99 24.70 -29.43 3.49
C GLY A 99 25.81 -28.47 3.92
N LEU A 100 25.73 -27.19 3.55
CA LEU A 100 26.71 -26.18 3.95
C LEU A 100 26.62 -25.90 5.46
N GLN A 101 25.39 -25.82 6.00
CA GLN A 101 25.17 -25.64 7.43
C GLN A 101 25.75 -26.78 8.27
N GLN A 102 25.75 -28.02 7.77
CA GLN A 102 26.37 -29.17 8.43
C GLN A 102 27.91 -29.09 8.43
N LYS A 103 28.52 -28.52 7.38
CA LYS A 103 29.97 -28.32 7.29
C LYS A 103 30.48 -27.23 8.23
N PHE A 104 29.68 -26.17 8.43
CA PHE A 104 30.01 -25.00 9.26
C PHE A 104 28.91 -24.71 10.31
N PRO A 105 28.69 -25.60 11.30
CA PRO A 105 27.61 -25.48 12.28
C PRO A 105 27.75 -24.28 13.24
N GLU A 106 28.93 -23.67 13.30
CA GLU A 106 29.23 -22.50 14.12
C GLU A 106 28.72 -21.18 13.54
N ILE A 107 28.38 -21.14 12.25
CA ILE A 107 27.84 -19.98 11.56
C ILE A 107 26.31 -20.13 11.47
N THR A 108 25.57 -19.16 12.00
CA THR A 108 24.12 -19.20 12.11
C THR A 108 23.50 -17.82 11.90
N SER A 109 22.23 -17.80 11.48
CA SER A 109 21.46 -16.57 11.36
C SER A 109 20.06 -16.74 11.95
N PHE A 110 19.51 -15.63 12.46
CA PHE A 110 18.22 -15.62 13.16
C PHE A 110 17.35 -14.47 12.69
N SER A 111 16.04 -14.68 12.80
CA SER A 111 15.02 -13.64 12.66
C SER A 111 14.34 -13.43 14.00
N ALA A 112 14.07 -12.17 14.36
CA ALA A 112 13.40 -11.86 15.61
C ALA A 112 12.30 -10.80 15.41
N LYS A 113 11.11 -11.03 15.97
CA LYS A 113 9.96 -10.09 15.89
C LYS A 113 9.85 -9.29 17.19
N GLY A 114 9.66 -7.98 17.09
CA GLY A 114 9.51 -7.09 18.25
C GLY A 114 8.25 -7.41 19.05
N ILE A 115 8.37 -7.38 20.38
CA ILE A 115 7.24 -7.55 21.32
C ILE A 115 6.82 -6.18 21.88
N ASP A 116 7.78 -5.30 22.16
CA ASP A 116 7.51 -3.96 22.69
C ASP A 116 7.18 -2.94 21.58
N ASP A 117 7.51 -3.27 20.33
CA ASP A 117 7.17 -2.53 19.10
C ASP A 117 6.78 -3.56 18.03
N GLU A 118 5.51 -3.60 17.65
CA GLU A 118 4.97 -4.57 16.68
C GLU A 118 5.44 -4.31 15.24
N THR A 119 5.95 -3.10 14.94
CA THR A 119 6.58 -2.80 13.65
C THR A 119 8.02 -3.29 13.58
N ALA A 120 8.65 -3.55 14.72
CA ALA A 120 10.06 -3.89 14.76
C ALA A 120 10.33 -5.36 14.36
N PHE A 121 11.39 -5.57 13.61
CA PHE A 121 11.97 -6.89 13.39
C PHE A 121 13.49 -6.79 13.26
N ALA A 122 14.18 -7.87 13.62
CA ALA A 122 15.63 -7.93 13.60
C ALA A 122 16.14 -9.16 12.85
N LYS A 123 17.28 -8.99 12.20
CA LYS A 123 18.09 -10.08 11.63
C LYS A 123 19.43 -10.12 12.32
N ILE A 124 19.84 -11.31 12.74
CA ILE A 124 21.06 -11.52 13.53
C ILE A 124 21.96 -12.52 12.80
N SER A 125 23.23 -12.17 12.63
CA SER A 125 24.30 -13.07 12.14
C SER A 125 25.21 -13.41 13.32
N LEU A 126 25.60 -14.68 13.39
CA LEU A 126 26.51 -15.19 14.39
C LEU A 126 27.53 -16.11 13.73
N GLY A 127 28.82 -15.84 13.92
CA GLY A 127 29.88 -16.71 13.44
C GLY A 127 31.24 -16.42 14.07
N THR A 128 32.31 -16.57 13.31
CA THR A 128 33.69 -16.33 13.78
C THR A 128 34.04 -14.84 13.87
N ASP A 129 33.37 -14.00 13.06
CA ASP A 129 33.46 -12.53 13.09
C ASP A 129 32.68 -11.89 14.24
N GLY A 130 31.83 -12.66 14.93
CA GLY A 130 31.16 -12.24 16.17
C GLY A 130 29.64 -12.26 16.05
N PHE A 131 29.00 -11.34 16.77
CA PHE A 131 27.55 -11.14 16.75
C PHE A 131 27.25 -9.86 15.99
N HIS A 132 26.38 -9.94 14.99
CA HIS A 132 25.94 -8.79 14.22
C HIS A 132 24.42 -8.76 14.22
N ALA A 133 23.82 -7.59 14.35
CA ALA A 133 22.38 -7.44 14.20
C ALA A 133 22.01 -6.17 13.44
N LEU A 134 20.90 -6.24 12.72
CA LEU A 134 20.19 -5.11 12.16
C LEU A 134 18.76 -5.15 12.66
N ILE A 135 18.23 -4.00 13.08
CA ILE A 135 16.90 -3.84 13.66
C ILE A 135 16.15 -2.76 12.91
N PHE A 136 15.06 -3.13 12.24
CA PHE A 136 14.10 -2.20 11.68
C PHE A 136 13.03 -1.84 12.70
N SER A 137 12.47 -0.64 12.58
CA SER A 137 11.31 -0.17 13.34
C SER A 137 10.58 0.90 12.53
N GLY A 138 9.25 0.98 12.68
CA GLY A 138 8.45 2.09 12.17
C GLY A 138 8.46 3.32 13.08
N THR A 139 9.03 3.20 14.29
CA THR A 139 9.09 4.27 15.30
C THR A 139 10.49 4.84 15.50
N GLN A 140 11.52 4.13 15.04
CA GLN A 140 12.92 4.51 15.15
C GLN A 140 13.66 4.25 13.85
N GLU A 141 14.73 4.99 13.62
CA GLU A 141 15.67 4.70 12.53
C GLU A 141 16.33 3.33 12.72
N THR A 142 16.73 2.70 11.61
CA THR A 142 17.43 1.41 11.63
C THR A 142 18.68 1.45 12.51
N VAL A 143 18.78 0.42 13.35
CA VAL A 143 19.85 0.26 14.34
C VAL A 143 20.72 -0.93 13.98
N TYR A 144 22.04 -0.73 14.09
CA TYR A 144 23.06 -1.76 13.86
C TYR A 144 23.75 -2.09 15.17
N ILE A 145 24.07 -3.39 15.33
CA ILE A 145 24.92 -3.89 16.40
C ILE A 145 26.09 -4.62 15.75
N ASP A 146 27.31 -4.13 15.98
CA ASP A 146 28.53 -4.70 15.39
C ASP A 146 29.65 -4.85 16.44
N PRO A 147 30.56 -5.84 16.28
CA PRO A 147 31.73 -5.99 17.14
C PRO A 147 32.63 -4.74 17.14
N TYR A 148 33.07 -4.34 18.33
CA TYR A 148 34.04 -3.27 18.55
C TYR A 148 35.45 -3.82 18.81
N THR A 149 35.55 -4.91 19.57
CA THR A 149 36.81 -5.57 19.92
C THR A 149 36.96 -6.91 19.22
N LYS A 150 38.18 -7.27 18.83
CA LYS A 150 38.49 -8.55 18.15
C LYS A 150 38.31 -9.79 19.02
N ASP A 151 38.13 -9.61 20.33
CA ASP A 151 37.79 -10.70 21.26
C ASP A 151 36.26 -10.95 21.33
N ASN A 152 35.46 -10.22 20.54
CA ASN A 152 33.99 -10.32 20.47
C ASN A 152 33.30 -10.14 21.83
N LYS A 153 33.88 -9.28 22.70
CA LYS A 153 33.29 -8.96 24.01
C LYS A 153 32.56 -7.63 24.04
N LEU A 154 32.95 -6.69 23.19
CA LEU A 154 32.38 -5.34 23.13
C LEU A 154 31.77 -5.08 21.77
N TYR A 155 30.64 -4.39 21.76
CA TYR A 155 29.82 -4.13 20.58
C TYR A 155 29.40 -2.66 20.55
N LEU A 156 29.32 -2.12 19.35
CA LEU A 156 28.77 -0.80 19.04
C LEU A 156 27.30 -0.95 18.72
N VAL A 157 26.47 -0.08 19.28
CA VAL A 157 25.07 0.11 18.89
C VAL A 157 24.93 1.51 18.31
N TYR A 158 24.51 1.62 17.05
CA TYR A 158 24.47 2.91 16.35
C TYR A 158 23.34 2.96 15.31
N LYS A 159 22.91 4.18 14.97
CA LYS A 159 21.91 4.44 13.92
C LYS A 159 22.56 4.53 12.55
N ARG A 160 21.80 4.25 11.49
CA ARG A 160 22.27 4.43 10.10
C ARG A 160 22.83 5.83 9.86
N SER A 161 22.12 6.88 10.27
CA SER A 161 22.51 8.29 10.13
C SER A 161 23.81 8.67 10.83
N SER A 162 24.28 7.86 11.80
CA SER A 162 25.56 8.07 12.47
C SER A 162 26.76 7.65 11.60
N LEU A 163 26.55 6.96 10.48
CA LEU A 163 27.61 6.55 9.56
C LEU A 163 28.19 7.75 8.81
N SER A 164 29.52 7.80 8.69
CA SER A 164 30.21 8.78 7.85
C SER A 164 29.96 8.50 6.37
N ALA A 165 29.69 9.54 5.58
CA ALA A 165 29.66 9.44 4.12
C ALA A 165 30.98 8.88 3.59
N GLU A 166 30.92 7.93 2.65
CA GLU A 166 32.11 7.41 1.98
C GLU A 166 32.68 8.45 0.99
N GLU A 167 34.00 8.64 0.96
CA GLU A 167 34.66 9.46 -0.07
C GLU A 167 35.03 8.61 -1.30
N LYS A 168 34.28 8.84 -2.39
CA LYS A 168 34.63 8.76 -3.84
C LYS A 168 34.97 7.44 -4.55
N ASP A 169 34.63 7.50 -5.85
CA ASP A 169 34.90 6.62 -7.01
C ASP A 169 34.33 5.20 -6.97
N PHE A 170 33.01 5.09 -6.82
CA PHE A 170 32.27 3.89 -7.24
C PHE A 170 31.39 4.19 -8.44
N LYS A 171 31.45 3.31 -9.43
CA LYS A 171 30.60 3.36 -10.63
C LYS A 171 29.79 2.08 -10.73
N CYS A 172 28.51 2.15 -10.41
CA CYS A 172 27.59 1.08 -10.79
C CYS A 172 27.33 1.15 -12.30
N LEU A 173 27.36 0.00 -12.97
CA LEU A 173 27.01 -0.19 -14.37
C LEU A 173 26.01 -1.34 -14.48
N VAL A 174 25.22 -1.35 -15.55
CA VAL A 174 24.28 -2.44 -15.84
C VAL A 174 24.58 -2.97 -17.24
N GLU A 175 24.62 -4.28 -17.39
CA GLU A 175 24.68 -4.91 -18.71
C GLU A 175 23.27 -5.29 -19.16
N GLU A 176 22.83 -4.66 -20.26
CA GLU A 176 21.55 -4.99 -20.89
C GLU A 176 21.66 -6.36 -21.61
N THR A 177 21.42 -7.45 -20.89
CA THR A 177 21.40 -8.81 -21.46
C THR A 177 19.99 -9.32 -21.72
N SER A 178 18.97 -8.68 -21.15
CA SER A 178 17.54 -8.93 -21.40
C SER A 178 16.96 -7.91 -22.38
N THR A 179 16.00 -8.33 -23.21
CA THR A 179 15.21 -7.41 -24.04
C THR A 179 14.58 -6.33 -23.16
N LYS A 180 14.73 -5.05 -23.53
CA LYS A 180 14.04 -3.92 -22.90
C LYS A 180 12.55 -4.21 -22.92
N THR A 181 12.01 -4.70 -21.82
CA THR A 181 10.57 -4.83 -21.64
C THR A 181 10.09 -3.42 -21.32
N THR A 182 9.40 -2.80 -22.28
CA THR A 182 8.71 -1.53 -22.06
C THR A 182 7.65 -1.78 -20.99
N PHE A 183 7.92 -1.34 -19.75
CA PHE A 183 6.99 -1.54 -18.64
C PHE A 183 5.65 -0.84 -18.94
N SER A 184 4.59 -1.63 -19.02
CA SER A 184 3.21 -1.15 -19.15
C SER A 184 2.74 -0.52 -17.82
N PRO A 185 1.86 0.50 -17.83
CA PRO A 185 1.27 1.08 -16.61
C PRO A 185 0.69 0.04 -15.63
N LEU A 186 0.13 -1.08 -16.13
CA LEU A 186 -0.42 -2.16 -15.31
C LEU A 186 0.65 -2.97 -14.55
N GLN A 187 1.89 -3.01 -15.06
CA GLN A 187 3.01 -3.71 -14.40
C GLN A 187 3.57 -2.92 -13.22
N PHE A 188 3.37 -1.58 -13.16
CA PHE A 188 3.86 -0.75 -12.06
C PHE A 188 3.08 -0.89 -10.73
N LEU A 189 1.96 -1.63 -10.73
CA LEU A 189 1.17 -1.93 -9.53
C LEU A 189 1.49 -3.31 -8.92
N LYS A 190 2.39 -4.08 -9.53
CA LYS A 190 2.81 -5.39 -9.03
C LYS A 190 3.54 -5.24 -7.69
N ASN A 191 3.09 -5.96 -6.67
CA ASN A 191 3.71 -5.97 -5.34
C ASN A 191 3.59 -7.37 -4.70
N PRO A 192 4.46 -7.73 -3.73
CA PRO A 192 4.34 -8.98 -2.98
C PRO A 192 3.05 -9.05 -2.18
N ASN A 193 2.04 -9.74 -2.72
CA ASN A 193 0.70 -9.79 -2.13
C ASN A 193 0.07 -11.20 -2.09
N ASP A 194 0.87 -12.24 -2.35
CA ASP A 194 0.40 -13.63 -2.50
C ASP A 194 0.63 -14.52 -1.27
N GLY A 195 1.18 -13.97 -0.18
CA GLY A 195 1.43 -14.69 1.07
C GLY A 195 2.48 -15.79 0.96
N LYS A 196 3.44 -15.65 0.04
CA LYS A 196 4.47 -16.65 -0.26
C LYS A 196 5.89 -16.07 -0.15
N LEU A 197 6.74 -16.76 0.61
CA LEU A 197 8.18 -16.53 0.64
C LEU A 197 8.85 -17.36 -0.46
N ARG A 198 9.66 -16.70 -1.28
CA ARG A 198 10.47 -17.31 -2.35
C ARG A 198 11.91 -17.42 -1.90
N THR A 199 12.43 -18.64 -1.85
CA THR A 199 13.81 -18.92 -1.47
C THR A 199 14.63 -19.30 -2.69
N TYR A 200 15.65 -18.50 -3.02
CA TYR A 200 16.58 -18.77 -4.11
C TYR A 200 17.94 -19.24 -3.58
N ARG A 201 18.53 -20.21 -4.27
CA ARG A 201 19.87 -20.73 -4.01
C ARG A 201 20.91 -19.86 -4.68
N LEU A 202 21.76 -19.23 -3.87
CA LEU A 202 22.82 -18.33 -4.28
C LEU A 202 24.16 -19.07 -4.31
N ALA A 203 24.80 -19.11 -5.48
CA ALA A 203 26.20 -19.47 -5.66
C ALA A 203 27.06 -18.21 -5.50
N LEU A 204 27.55 -17.96 -4.28
CA LEU A 204 28.30 -16.76 -3.93
C LEU A 204 29.81 -17.02 -4.02
N VAL A 205 30.44 -16.42 -5.03
CA VAL A 205 31.87 -16.49 -5.29
C VAL A 205 32.62 -15.50 -4.41
N CYS A 206 33.76 -15.92 -3.89
CA CYS A 206 34.67 -15.07 -3.14
C CYS A 206 36.03 -15.07 -3.85
N SER A 207 36.49 -13.90 -4.30
CA SER A 207 37.85 -13.77 -4.87
C SER A 207 38.93 -14.02 -3.82
N GLY A 208 40.14 -14.36 -4.28
CA GLY A 208 41.29 -14.53 -3.39
C GLY A 208 41.63 -13.25 -2.62
N GLU A 209 41.40 -12.09 -3.23
CA GLU A 209 41.60 -10.79 -2.59
C GLU A 209 40.59 -10.49 -1.48
N TYR A 210 39.31 -10.83 -1.70
CA TYR A 210 38.29 -10.72 -0.66
C TYR A 210 38.62 -11.64 0.52
N ALA A 211 39.03 -12.89 0.23
CA ALA A 211 39.48 -13.81 1.26
C ALA A 211 40.68 -13.24 2.05
N ASP A 212 41.71 -12.75 1.35
CA ASP A 212 42.89 -12.11 1.96
C ASP A 212 42.48 -10.95 2.90
N PHE A 213 41.52 -10.11 2.50
CA PHE A 213 41.03 -8.99 3.31
C PHE A 213 40.42 -9.48 4.64
N HIS A 214 39.49 -10.44 4.60
CA HIS A 214 38.79 -10.93 5.79
C HIS A 214 39.67 -11.79 6.72
N LEU A 215 40.66 -12.49 6.16
CA LEU A 215 41.67 -13.23 6.93
C LEU A 215 42.70 -12.29 7.57
N GLY A 216 42.91 -11.12 6.97
CA GLY A 216 43.96 -10.17 7.34
C GLY A 216 43.89 -9.64 8.77
N PRO A 217 44.97 -9.01 9.24
CA PRO A 217 45.12 -8.57 10.63
C PRO A 217 44.15 -7.47 11.04
N ASN A 218 43.53 -6.76 10.08
CA ASN A 218 42.55 -5.70 10.35
C ASN A 218 41.13 -6.24 10.58
N GLN A 219 40.85 -7.46 10.11
CA GLN A 219 39.58 -8.15 10.30
C GLN A 219 39.74 -9.27 11.34
N GLN A 220 39.60 -10.54 10.95
CA GLN A 220 39.58 -11.68 11.87
C GLN A 220 40.98 -12.15 12.30
N ASN A 221 42.06 -11.65 11.67
CA ASN A 221 43.45 -11.94 12.03
C ASN A 221 43.74 -13.46 12.10
N ILE A 222 43.32 -14.17 11.06
CA ILE A 222 43.52 -15.62 10.94
C ILE A 222 44.97 -15.88 10.53
N PRO A 223 45.73 -16.74 11.24
CA PRO A 223 47.11 -17.05 10.88
C PRO A 223 47.21 -17.67 9.48
N SER A 224 48.24 -17.31 8.72
CA SER A 224 48.50 -17.91 7.40
C SER A 224 48.72 -19.43 7.45
N THR A 225 49.14 -19.96 8.61
CA THR A 225 49.30 -21.38 8.91
C THR A 225 48.01 -22.12 9.26
N ALA A 226 46.88 -21.41 9.39
CA ALA A 226 45.59 -22.05 9.63
C ALA A 226 45.20 -22.94 8.45
N THR A 227 44.50 -24.05 8.75
CA THR A 227 43.96 -24.95 7.73
C THR A 227 42.94 -24.25 6.84
N ASP A 228 42.79 -24.69 5.60
CA ASP A 228 41.81 -24.13 4.66
C ASP A 228 40.38 -24.13 5.21
N GLN A 229 40.00 -25.15 5.99
CA GLN A 229 38.68 -25.18 6.63
C GLN A 229 38.46 -24.00 7.58
N VAL A 230 39.46 -23.66 8.41
CA VAL A 230 39.41 -22.51 9.32
C VAL A 230 39.38 -21.19 8.55
N LYS A 231 40.16 -21.08 7.47
CA LYS A 231 40.16 -19.88 6.61
C LYS A 231 38.82 -19.69 5.92
N LYS A 232 38.26 -20.74 5.33
CA LYS A 232 36.94 -20.71 4.68
C LYS A 232 35.83 -20.40 5.67
N ALA A 233 35.86 -20.96 6.89
CA ALA A 233 34.89 -20.62 7.93
C ALA A 233 34.89 -19.11 8.25
N ALA A 234 36.08 -18.51 8.37
CA ALA A 234 36.22 -17.09 8.62
C ALA A 234 35.62 -16.23 7.49
N VAL A 235 35.98 -16.53 6.24
CA VAL A 235 35.46 -15.79 5.08
C VAL A 235 33.94 -15.98 4.94
N LEU A 236 33.45 -17.22 5.08
CA LEU A 236 32.04 -17.53 5.01
C LEU A 236 31.22 -16.84 6.12
N SER A 237 31.81 -16.62 7.30
CA SER A 237 31.19 -15.86 8.38
C SER A 237 30.89 -14.41 7.96
N ALA A 238 31.86 -13.76 7.31
CA ALA A 238 31.68 -12.40 6.81
C ALA A 238 30.62 -12.34 5.70
N MET A 239 30.65 -13.30 4.75
CA MET A 239 29.63 -13.42 3.71
C MET A 239 28.23 -13.62 4.33
N ASN A 240 28.11 -14.43 5.39
CA ASN A 240 26.84 -14.62 6.10
C ASN A 240 26.34 -13.35 6.78
N THR A 241 27.23 -12.52 7.32
CA THR A 241 26.87 -11.22 7.91
C THR A 241 26.25 -10.29 6.87
N THR A 242 26.87 -10.16 5.69
CA THR A 242 26.32 -9.40 4.55
C THR A 242 24.97 -9.97 4.10
N MET A 243 24.88 -11.28 3.85
CA MET A 243 23.63 -11.90 3.40
C MET A 243 22.50 -11.80 4.43
N THR A 244 22.83 -11.78 5.73
CA THR A 244 21.83 -11.59 6.79
C THR A 244 21.17 -10.21 6.72
N ARG A 245 21.94 -9.16 6.38
CA ARG A 245 21.42 -7.80 6.21
C ARG A 245 20.62 -7.67 4.91
N ILE A 246 21.11 -8.23 3.81
CA ILE A 246 20.41 -8.25 2.52
C ILE A 246 19.06 -8.95 2.63
N ASN A 247 19.03 -10.14 3.22
CA ASN A 247 17.79 -10.88 3.46
C ASN A 247 16.81 -10.12 4.38
N ALA A 248 17.28 -9.19 5.21
CA ALA A 248 16.40 -8.36 6.01
C ALA A 248 15.54 -7.44 5.14
N VAL A 249 16.12 -6.83 4.11
CA VAL A 249 15.43 -5.95 3.17
C VAL A 249 14.62 -6.77 2.16
N TYR A 250 15.18 -7.83 1.59
CA TYR A 250 14.48 -8.66 0.58
C TYR A 250 13.26 -9.39 1.16
N GLU A 251 13.33 -9.87 2.39
CA GLU A 251 12.15 -10.46 3.03
C GLU A 251 11.08 -9.39 3.31
N LYS A 252 11.49 -8.16 3.69
CA LYS A 252 10.59 -7.05 3.99
C LYS A 252 9.86 -6.51 2.76
N ASP A 253 10.60 -6.23 1.68
CA ASP A 253 10.09 -5.51 0.51
C ASP A 253 9.68 -6.42 -0.65
N LEU A 254 10.21 -7.66 -0.71
CA LEU A 254 10.00 -8.56 -1.86
C LEU A 254 9.45 -9.93 -1.47
N SER A 255 9.35 -10.28 -0.18
CA SER A 255 9.10 -11.68 0.24
C SER A 255 10.08 -12.66 -0.42
N VAL A 256 11.35 -12.27 -0.51
CA VAL A 256 12.46 -13.06 -1.08
C VAL A 256 13.50 -13.36 -0.02
N LYS A 257 14.05 -14.57 -0.05
CA LYS A 257 15.20 -14.98 0.75
C LYS A 257 16.26 -15.64 -0.13
N LEU A 258 17.52 -15.25 0.06
CA LEU A 258 18.67 -15.87 -0.58
C LEU A 258 19.36 -16.82 0.40
N ILE A 259 19.66 -18.04 -0.03
CA ILE A 259 20.43 -19.02 0.74
C ILE A 259 21.65 -19.52 -0.04
N LEU A 260 22.80 -19.65 0.60
CA LEU A 260 24.01 -20.17 -0.03
C LEU A 260 23.89 -21.67 -0.30
N VAL A 261 24.31 -22.09 -1.50
CA VAL A 261 24.28 -23.49 -1.96
C VAL A 261 25.10 -24.44 -1.08
N GLU A 262 24.75 -25.72 -1.06
CA GLU A 262 25.38 -26.73 -0.17
C GLU A 262 26.91 -26.83 -0.29
N ASP A 263 27.43 -26.52 -1.47
CA ASP A 263 28.84 -26.63 -1.85
C ASP A 263 29.51 -25.26 -2.07
N ASN A 264 28.94 -24.18 -1.51
CA ASN A 264 29.47 -22.83 -1.69
C ASN A 264 30.92 -22.68 -1.18
N ASP A 265 31.39 -23.56 -0.30
CA ASP A 265 32.78 -23.60 0.16
C ASP A 265 33.78 -23.87 -0.99
N LYS A 266 33.34 -24.46 -2.11
CA LYS A 266 34.14 -24.61 -3.34
C LYS A 266 34.34 -23.31 -4.10
N LEU A 267 33.47 -22.32 -3.89
CA LEU A 267 33.52 -20.99 -4.52
C LEU A 267 34.32 -19.97 -3.69
N ILE A 268 34.88 -20.39 -2.55
CA ILE A 268 35.77 -19.57 -1.73
C ILE A 268 37.21 -19.84 -2.16
N PHE A 269 37.76 -18.93 -2.94
CA PHE A 269 39.16 -18.96 -3.35
C PHE A 269 40.02 -18.26 -2.29
N LEU A 270 41.08 -18.93 -1.82
CA LEU A 270 41.94 -18.43 -0.74
C LEU A 270 43.27 -17.83 -1.24
N ASP A 271 43.54 -17.93 -2.54
CA ASP A 271 44.79 -17.46 -3.15
C ASP A 271 44.48 -16.75 -4.48
N LYS A 272 44.62 -15.43 -4.46
CA LYS A 272 44.42 -14.53 -5.60
C LYS A 272 45.29 -14.81 -6.82
N THR A 273 46.38 -15.56 -6.67
CA THR A 273 47.24 -15.91 -7.81
C THR A 273 46.72 -17.12 -8.59
N THR A 274 45.82 -17.90 -7.98
CA THR A 274 45.31 -19.16 -8.54
C THR A 274 43.80 -19.18 -8.73
N ASP A 275 43.10 -18.13 -8.28
CA ASP A 275 41.65 -18.04 -8.39
C ASP A 275 41.18 -17.83 -9.84
N ASN A 276 42.02 -17.34 -10.75
CA ASN A 276 41.65 -16.98 -12.12
C ASN A 276 40.46 -16.01 -12.16
N ILE A 277 40.47 -14.98 -11.31
CA ILE A 277 39.48 -13.90 -11.30
C ILE A 277 40.19 -12.59 -11.62
N THR A 278 39.65 -11.82 -12.55
CA THR A 278 40.20 -10.51 -12.93
C THR A 278 39.55 -9.41 -12.07
N ASP A 279 39.87 -9.36 -10.76
CA ASP A 279 39.19 -8.55 -9.70
C ASP A 279 38.98 -7.05 -10.03
N PHE A 280 39.72 -6.45 -10.97
CA PHE A 280 39.57 -5.03 -11.34
C PHE A 280 38.93 -4.79 -12.71
N ASP A 281 38.31 -5.81 -13.30
CA ASP A 281 37.63 -5.75 -14.59
C ASP A 281 36.23 -6.40 -14.49
N PRO A 282 35.20 -5.63 -14.08
CA PRO A 282 33.87 -6.18 -13.82
C PRO A 282 33.27 -6.89 -15.04
N ASN A 283 33.56 -6.42 -16.25
CA ASN A 283 33.06 -7.03 -17.49
C ASN A 283 33.62 -8.44 -17.70
N LYS A 284 34.90 -8.67 -17.36
CA LYS A 284 35.47 -10.02 -17.38
C LYS A 284 34.93 -10.86 -16.24
N MET A 285 34.83 -10.28 -15.05
CA MET A 285 34.34 -10.97 -13.86
C MET A 285 32.94 -11.56 -14.07
N LEU A 286 32.01 -10.86 -14.73
CA LEU A 286 30.67 -11.43 -15.01
C LEU A 286 30.73 -12.81 -15.67
N ASN A 287 31.58 -12.96 -16.68
CA ASN A 287 31.73 -14.22 -17.42
C ASN A 287 32.51 -15.27 -16.63
N GLU A 288 33.53 -14.83 -15.87
CA GLU A 288 34.32 -15.71 -15.00
C GLU A 288 33.46 -16.28 -13.86
N VAL A 289 32.60 -15.47 -13.26
CA VAL A 289 31.67 -15.87 -12.18
C VAL A 289 30.63 -16.85 -12.71
N GLN A 290 29.98 -16.53 -13.83
CA GLN A 290 29.07 -17.46 -14.52
C GLN A 290 29.75 -18.82 -14.75
N SER A 291 30.93 -18.81 -15.35
CA SER A 291 31.69 -20.03 -15.65
C SER A 291 32.08 -20.81 -14.39
N LYS A 292 32.44 -20.13 -13.29
CA LYS A 292 32.80 -20.77 -12.03
C LYS A 292 31.61 -21.41 -11.35
N CYS A 293 30.48 -20.71 -11.28
CA CYS A 293 29.25 -21.27 -10.73
C CYS A 293 28.82 -22.51 -11.52
N ASP A 294 28.83 -22.45 -12.86
CA ASP A 294 28.45 -23.58 -13.71
C ASP A 294 29.39 -24.78 -13.57
N ASN A 295 30.70 -24.56 -13.51
CA ASN A 295 31.67 -25.66 -13.46
C ASN A 295 31.80 -26.30 -12.07
N LEU A 296 31.67 -25.53 -10.99
CA LEU A 296 31.93 -26.00 -9.62
C LEU A 296 30.67 -26.41 -8.87
N ILE A 297 29.55 -25.73 -9.12
CA ILE A 297 28.25 -26.02 -8.50
C ILE A 297 27.34 -26.77 -9.47
N GLY A 298 27.35 -26.39 -10.76
CA GLY A 298 26.47 -26.94 -11.79
C GLY A 298 25.20 -26.10 -11.94
N ASP A 299 24.84 -25.76 -13.19
CA ASP A 299 23.72 -24.86 -13.49
C ASP A 299 22.43 -25.21 -12.72
N ALA A 300 22.02 -26.48 -12.70
CA ALA A 300 20.78 -26.91 -12.01
C ALA A 300 20.80 -26.72 -10.47
N ASN A 301 21.98 -26.55 -9.87
CA ASN A 301 22.17 -26.53 -8.42
C ASN A 301 22.17 -25.12 -7.81
N TYR A 302 22.02 -24.08 -8.64
CA TYR A 302 21.89 -22.71 -8.16
C TYR A 302 20.92 -21.90 -9.03
N ASP A 303 20.34 -20.87 -8.42
CA ASP A 303 19.29 -20.05 -9.01
C ASP A 303 19.82 -18.65 -9.36
N MET A 304 20.83 -18.20 -8.63
CA MET A 304 21.52 -16.93 -8.80
C MET A 304 23.00 -17.10 -8.42
N GLY A 305 23.90 -16.44 -9.12
CA GLY A 305 25.32 -16.37 -8.77
C GLY A 305 25.79 -14.92 -8.72
N HIS A 306 26.73 -14.66 -7.84
CA HIS A 306 27.27 -13.32 -7.59
C HIS A 306 28.70 -13.45 -7.03
N ILE A 307 29.55 -12.45 -7.21
CA ILE A 307 30.89 -12.41 -6.60
C ILE A 307 31.06 -11.26 -5.62
N PHE A 308 31.70 -11.55 -4.49
CA PHE A 308 32.30 -10.55 -3.62
C PHE A 308 33.80 -10.47 -3.85
N SER A 309 34.29 -9.25 -4.00
CA SER A 309 35.65 -8.95 -4.41
C SER A 309 36.11 -7.59 -3.82
N ILE A 310 37.38 -7.20 -4.00
CA ILE A 310 37.87 -5.89 -3.50
C ILE A 310 38.10 -4.84 -4.61
N GLY A 311 38.08 -5.26 -5.87
CA GLY A 311 38.19 -4.39 -7.05
C GLY A 311 36.95 -4.42 -7.93
N GLY A 312 36.86 -3.53 -8.93
CA GLY A 312 35.93 -3.71 -10.05
C GLY A 312 34.60 -2.95 -9.98
N ASP A 313 34.38 -2.06 -9.02
CA ASP A 313 33.11 -1.35 -8.83
C ASP A 313 31.90 -2.33 -8.77
N GLY A 314 30.71 -1.93 -9.25
CA GLY A 314 29.50 -2.73 -9.27
C GLY A 314 29.01 -2.95 -10.71
N LEU A 315 28.69 -4.20 -11.05
CA LEU A 315 28.11 -4.54 -12.34
C LEU A 315 27.24 -5.80 -12.24
N ALA A 316 26.03 -5.72 -12.77
CA ALA A 316 25.12 -6.85 -12.83
C ALA A 316 24.38 -6.92 -14.18
N GLY A 317 24.02 -8.16 -14.57
CA GLY A 317 23.04 -8.39 -15.62
C GLY A 317 21.63 -8.07 -15.13
N LEU A 318 20.81 -7.44 -15.97
CA LEU A 318 19.45 -7.06 -15.61
C LEU A 318 18.49 -8.25 -15.70
N GLY A 319 17.79 -8.57 -14.60
CA GLY A 319 16.73 -9.59 -14.59
C GLY A 319 17.19 -11.03 -14.90
N VAL A 320 18.42 -11.38 -14.54
CA VAL A 320 19.08 -12.64 -14.93
C VAL A 320 18.83 -13.81 -13.99
N VAL A 321 18.18 -13.61 -12.85
CA VAL A 321 17.89 -14.69 -11.88
C VAL A 321 17.10 -15.82 -12.57
N CYS A 322 17.47 -17.07 -12.30
CA CYS A 322 16.96 -18.29 -12.94
C CYS A 322 17.27 -18.48 -14.45
N VAL A 323 17.95 -17.53 -15.11
CA VAL A 323 18.26 -17.64 -16.54
C VAL A 323 19.57 -18.42 -16.74
N SER A 324 19.48 -19.64 -17.27
CA SER A 324 20.66 -20.49 -17.51
C SER A 324 21.68 -19.79 -18.43
N GLY A 325 22.96 -19.87 -18.07
CA GLY A 325 24.05 -19.15 -18.74
C GLY A 325 24.14 -17.65 -18.46
N GLN A 326 23.21 -17.06 -17.70
CA GLN A 326 23.24 -15.64 -17.31
C GLN A 326 23.05 -15.40 -15.81
N LYS A 327 22.50 -16.35 -15.06
CA LYS A 327 22.14 -16.20 -13.64
C LYS A 327 23.31 -15.96 -12.69
N GLY A 328 24.55 -16.17 -13.13
CA GLY A 328 25.79 -15.85 -12.42
C GLY A 328 26.38 -14.47 -12.70
N ARG A 329 25.71 -13.63 -13.51
CA ARG A 329 26.21 -12.31 -13.91
C ARG A 329 25.93 -11.24 -12.85
N GLY A 330 26.71 -11.23 -11.77
CA GLY A 330 26.66 -10.18 -10.76
C GLY A 330 27.99 -10.02 -10.03
N VAL A 331 28.46 -8.78 -9.88
CA VAL A 331 29.75 -8.41 -9.29
C VAL A 331 29.54 -7.25 -8.34
N THR A 332 30.02 -7.41 -7.09
CA THR A 332 30.20 -6.30 -6.16
C THR A 332 31.61 -6.28 -5.61
N GLY A 333 32.35 -5.23 -5.97
CA GLY A 333 33.73 -5.04 -5.57
C GLY A 333 33.95 -3.75 -4.79
N ARG A 334 34.56 -3.85 -3.59
CA ARG A 334 34.92 -2.68 -2.78
C ARG A 334 36.20 -2.90 -1.99
N SER A 335 37.04 -1.87 -1.91
CA SER A 335 38.30 -1.91 -1.15
C SER A 335 38.13 -2.23 0.34
N SER A 336 36.96 -1.93 0.89
CA SER A 336 36.58 -2.18 2.28
C SER A 336 35.21 -2.88 2.33
N PRO A 337 35.13 -4.18 2.01
CA PRO A 337 33.87 -4.87 1.79
C PRO A 337 33.24 -5.34 3.12
N VAL A 338 32.99 -4.39 4.01
CA VAL A 338 32.40 -4.61 5.33
C VAL A 338 31.46 -3.48 5.71
N GLY A 339 30.48 -3.81 6.54
CA GLY A 339 29.62 -2.80 7.13
C GLY A 339 28.48 -2.39 6.21
N ASP A 340 27.64 -1.53 6.75
CA ASP A 340 26.33 -1.25 6.18
C ASP A 340 26.37 -0.54 4.82
N ALA A 341 27.30 0.40 4.61
CA ALA A 341 27.48 1.02 3.30
C ALA A 341 27.80 -0.04 2.22
N TYR A 342 28.65 -1.02 2.54
CA TYR A 342 28.92 -2.13 1.62
C TYR A 342 27.67 -2.97 1.33
N ASP A 343 26.97 -3.38 2.38
CA ASP A 343 25.84 -4.31 2.27
C ASP A 343 24.61 -3.67 1.59
N ILE A 344 24.27 -2.41 1.93
CA ILE A 344 23.04 -1.72 1.52
C ILE A 344 23.23 -0.79 0.33
N ASP A 345 24.38 -0.12 0.18
CA ASP A 345 24.53 0.82 -0.94
C ASP A 345 25.07 0.12 -2.20
N PHE A 346 25.77 -1.02 -2.05
CA PHE A 346 26.41 -1.71 -3.18
C PHE A 346 25.89 -3.13 -3.39
N VAL A 347 26.04 -4.05 -2.43
CA VAL A 347 25.71 -5.46 -2.71
C VAL A 347 24.23 -5.63 -3.05
N ILE A 348 23.34 -5.10 -2.23
CA ILE A 348 21.90 -5.21 -2.47
C ILE A 348 21.45 -4.44 -3.73
N HIS A 349 22.17 -3.38 -4.12
CA HIS A 349 21.92 -2.61 -5.34
C HIS A 349 22.19 -3.47 -6.59
N GLU A 350 23.38 -4.08 -6.65
CA GLU A 350 23.76 -4.96 -7.77
C GLU A 350 22.87 -6.21 -7.83
N MET A 351 22.54 -6.79 -6.67
CA MET A 351 21.57 -7.88 -6.61
C MET A 351 20.16 -7.42 -7.04
N GLY A 352 19.78 -6.16 -6.78
CA GLY A 352 18.54 -5.55 -7.26
C GLY A 352 18.45 -5.51 -8.79
N HIS A 353 19.56 -5.22 -9.47
CA HIS A 353 19.66 -5.33 -10.93
C HIS A 353 19.50 -6.79 -11.41
N GLN A 354 20.09 -7.77 -10.73
CA GLN A 354 19.87 -9.18 -11.08
C GLN A 354 18.40 -9.60 -10.93
N PHE A 355 17.65 -8.97 -10.03
CA PHE A 355 16.19 -9.10 -9.93
C PHE A 355 15.41 -8.17 -10.87
N GLY A 356 16.06 -7.28 -11.62
CA GLY A 356 15.46 -6.50 -12.70
C GLY A 356 15.13 -5.04 -12.39
N ALA A 357 15.49 -4.52 -11.21
CA ALA A 357 15.27 -3.10 -10.93
C ALA A 357 16.21 -2.21 -11.74
N ASN A 358 15.70 -1.10 -12.23
CA ASN A 358 16.46 0.00 -12.82
C ASN A 358 16.75 1.10 -11.79
N HIS A 359 17.68 1.97 -12.17
CA HIS A 359 18.04 3.16 -11.39
C HIS A 359 16.87 4.13 -11.18
N THR A 360 16.79 4.75 -10.00
CA THR A 360 15.70 5.68 -9.64
C THR A 360 16.07 7.17 -9.68
N GLN A 361 17.36 7.50 -9.79
CA GLN A 361 17.84 8.88 -9.75
C GLN A 361 17.47 9.70 -10.99
N ASN A 362 17.03 10.94 -10.76
CA ASN A 362 16.78 11.95 -11.78
C ASN A 362 17.96 12.93 -11.87
N ASN A 363 19.14 12.42 -12.16
CA ASN A 363 20.32 13.21 -12.52
C ASN A 363 20.95 12.64 -13.80
N ASN A 364 22.10 13.16 -14.23
CA ASN A 364 22.72 12.75 -15.49
C ASN A 364 23.59 11.48 -15.38
N CYS A 365 23.76 10.88 -14.20
CA CYS A 365 24.57 9.66 -14.05
C CYS A 365 23.73 8.41 -14.23
N ASN A 366 24.00 7.66 -15.31
CA ASN A 366 23.36 6.37 -15.60
C ASN A 366 21.83 6.39 -15.44
N ARG A 367 21.21 7.52 -15.81
CA ARG A 367 19.78 7.76 -15.69
C ARG A 367 19.00 6.74 -16.50
N ASN A 368 18.02 6.09 -15.88
CA ASN A 368 17.01 5.33 -16.60
C ASN A 368 15.74 6.17 -16.78
N ASN A 369 15.34 6.42 -18.02
CA ASN A 369 14.22 7.32 -18.31
C ASN A 369 12.85 6.81 -17.82
N SER A 370 12.63 5.50 -17.73
CA SER A 370 11.35 4.94 -17.28
C SER A 370 11.17 4.98 -15.78
N THR A 371 12.26 5.07 -15.01
CA THR A 371 12.26 4.92 -13.54
C THR A 371 12.94 6.07 -12.79
N ALA A 372 13.45 7.10 -13.47
CA ALA A 372 14.10 8.27 -12.86
C ALA A 372 13.11 9.19 -12.10
N ILE A 373 12.57 8.71 -11.00
CA ILE A 373 11.47 9.32 -10.24
C ILE A 373 11.92 10.02 -8.94
N GLU A 374 13.19 9.87 -8.54
CA GLU A 374 13.71 10.50 -7.32
C GLU A 374 14.62 11.69 -7.66
N PRO A 375 14.56 12.81 -6.92
CA PRO A 375 15.36 13.99 -7.23
C PRO A 375 16.86 13.74 -7.01
N GLY A 376 17.70 14.47 -7.75
CA GLY A 376 19.16 14.44 -7.58
C GLY A 376 19.73 13.02 -7.68
N SER A 377 20.58 12.66 -6.72
CA SER A 377 21.16 11.32 -6.58
C SER A 377 20.21 10.23 -6.06
N ALA A 378 18.92 10.52 -5.88
CA ALA A 378 17.95 9.67 -5.17
C ALA A 378 18.28 9.42 -3.69
N SER A 379 17.31 8.83 -2.98
CA SER A 379 17.39 8.43 -1.56
C SER A 379 17.30 6.91 -1.37
N THR A 380 16.59 6.16 -2.23
CA THR A 380 16.41 4.70 -2.04
C THR A 380 17.56 3.86 -2.60
N ILE A 381 17.54 2.54 -2.33
CA ILE A 381 18.61 1.59 -2.68
C ILE A 381 19.03 1.66 -4.15
N MET A 382 18.09 1.73 -5.09
CA MET A 382 18.39 1.78 -6.54
C MET A 382 18.82 3.17 -7.02
N GLY A 383 18.99 4.09 -6.08
CA GLY A 383 19.57 5.41 -6.28
C GLY A 383 21.09 5.43 -6.16
N TYR A 384 21.67 6.59 -6.46
CA TYR A 384 23.12 6.86 -6.39
C TYR A 384 23.47 7.77 -5.21
N GLY A 385 22.82 7.54 -4.05
CA GLY A 385 23.03 8.29 -2.82
C GLY A 385 24.52 8.46 -2.51
N GLY A 386 24.98 9.71 -2.39
CA GLY A 386 26.36 10.04 -2.05
C GLY A 386 27.37 9.99 -3.21
N ILE A 387 27.08 9.31 -4.32
CA ILE A 387 28.05 9.04 -5.38
C ILE A 387 27.84 9.82 -6.68
N CYS A 388 26.63 10.32 -6.97
CA CYS A 388 26.38 11.17 -8.14
C CYS A 388 25.75 12.53 -7.79
N PRO A 389 26.57 13.61 -7.74
CA PRO A 389 26.08 14.95 -7.48
C PRO A 389 25.04 15.44 -8.51
N PRO A 390 24.05 16.27 -8.10
CA PRO A 390 23.88 16.80 -6.76
C PRO A 390 23.29 15.74 -5.80
N ASN A 391 23.96 15.52 -4.67
CA ASN A 391 23.65 14.43 -3.74
C ASN A 391 22.53 14.83 -2.78
N VAL A 392 21.45 14.04 -2.77
CA VAL A 392 20.34 14.20 -1.80
C VAL A 392 20.81 13.91 -0.39
N GLN A 393 21.61 12.85 -0.25
CA GLN A 393 22.20 12.37 0.99
C GLN A 393 23.49 11.58 0.69
N GLY A 394 24.19 11.16 1.75
CA GLY A 394 25.51 10.50 1.63
C GLY A 394 25.50 8.99 1.43
N GLN A 395 24.38 8.32 1.72
CA GLN A 395 24.18 6.86 1.60
C GLN A 395 22.71 6.62 1.24
N SER A 396 22.36 5.46 0.68
CA SER A 396 20.97 5.13 0.39
C SER A 396 20.21 4.82 1.68
N ASP A 397 18.88 4.98 1.68
CA ASP A 397 18.01 4.44 2.72
C ASP A 397 17.79 2.94 2.48
N ASP A 398 17.56 2.16 3.54
CA ASP A 398 17.49 0.69 3.53
C ASP A 398 16.10 0.12 3.15
N TYR A 399 15.54 0.68 2.08
CA TYR A 399 14.32 0.20 1.44
C TYR A 399 14.32 0.48 -0.05
N PHE A 400 13.54 -0.30 -0.79
CA PHE A 400 13.30 -0.06 -2.20
C PHE A 400 12.17 0.93 -2.43
N HIS A 401 12.34 1.79 -3.42
CA HIS A 401 11.24 2.58 -3.96
C HIS A 401 10.13 1.68 -4.51
N SER A 402 8.87 2.11 -4.41
CA SER A 402 7.70 1.40 -4.94
C SER A 402 7.81 0.99 -6.42
N VAL A 403 8.56 1.74 -7.22
CA VAL A 403 8.85 1.43 -8.63
C VAL A 403 9.84 0.26 -8.76
N SER A 404 10.95 0.28 -8.00
CA SER A 404 11.93 -0.81 -8.02
C SER A 404 11.32 -2.13 -7.51
N ILE A 405 10.42 -2.05 -6.52
CA ILE A 405 9.65 -3.21 -6.04
C ILE A 405 8.80 -3.79 -7.17
N ALA A 406 8.10 -2.94 -7.93
CA ALA A 406 7.27 -3.39 -9.03
C ALA A 406 8.07 -4.05 -10.17
N GLU A 407 9.21 -3.47 -10.54
CA GLU A 407 10.09 -4.06 -11.56
C GLU A 407 10.64 -5.43 -11.13
N MET A 408 11.15 -5.53 -9.89
CA MET A 408 11.66 -6.79 -9.39
C MET A 408 10.55 -7.83 -9.25
N TRP A 409 9.34 -7.42 -8.81
CA TRP A 409 8.23 -8.34 -8.68
C TRP A 409 7.69 -8.84 -10.02
N ASP A 410 7.78 -8.03 -11.07
CA ASP A 410 7.49 -8.48 -12.43
C ASP A 410 8.42 -9.63 -12.83
N ILE A 411 9.74 -9.47 -12.67
CA ILE A 411 10.73 -10.53 -12.93
C ILE A 411 10.49 -11.76 -12.05
N ILE A 412 10.30 -11.58 -10.74
CA ILE A 412 10.05 -12.67 -9.78
C ILE A 412 8.80 -13.49 -10.14
N THR A 413 7.79 -12.86 -10.72
CA THR A 413 6.53 -13.53 -11.10
C THR A 413 6.52 -14.07 -12.53
N THR A 414 7.49 -13.72 -13.36
CA THR A 414 7.52 -14.09 -14.79
C THR A 414 8.71 -14.98 -15.15
N SER A 415 9.94 -14.50 -15.00
CA SER A 415 11.16 -15.20 -15.44
C SER A 415 11.95 -15.84 -14.29
N ALA A 416 12.01 -15.21 -13.12
CA ALA A 416 12.73 -15.72 -11.95
C ALA A 416 11.89 -16.71 -11.12
N THR A 417 11.29 -17.70 -11.77
CA THR A 417 10.29 -18.62 -11.16
C THR A 417 10.88 -19.89 -10.54
N CYS A 418 12.20 -20.06 -10.55
CA CYS A 418 12.88 -21.27 -10.05
C CYS A 418 12.99 -21.39 -8.52
N ALA A 419 12.49 -20.42 -7.76
CA ALA A 419 12.56 -20.42 -6.31
C ALA A 419 11.78 -21.57 -5.64
N ALA A 420 12.28 -21.99 -4.48
CA ALA A 420 11.49 -22.79 -3.55
C ALA A 420 10.45 -21.91 -2.84
N ILE A 421 9.16 -22.25 -3.00
CA ILE A 421 8.04 -21.46 -2.48
C ILE A 421 7.55 -22.03 -1.15
N THR A 422 7.39 -21.17 -0.14
CA THR A 422 6.79 -21.51 1.15
C THR A 422 5.70 -20.52 1.54
N ASN A 423 4.58 -21.02 2.08
CA ASN A 423 3.51 -20.14 2.55
C ASN A 423 3.93 -19.45 3.86
N THR A 424 3.77 -18.13 3.91
CA THR A 424 4.04 -17.35 5.14
C THR A 424 2.88 -17.38 6.12
N ASN A 425 1.68 -17.75 5.65
CA ASN A 425 0.40 -17.56 6.36
C ASN A 425 0.11 -16.10 6.71
N ASN A 426 0.71 -15.18 5.95
CA ASN A 426 0.49 -13.75 6.03
C ASN A 426 -0.51 -13.34 4.95
N SER A 427 -1.44 -12.45 5.31
CA SER A 427 -2.34 -11.81 4.35
C SER A 427 -1.73 -10.48 3.95
N ALA A 428 -1.76 -10.14 2.67
CA ALA A 428 -1.29 -8.83 2.25
C ALA A 428 -2.20 -7.72 2.80
N PRO A 429 -1.64 -6.54 3.12
CA PRO A 429 -2.45 -5.38 3.46
C PRO A 429 -3.23 -4.89 2.23
N THR A 430 -4.12 -3.92 2.44
CA THR A 430 -4.75 -3.12 1.39
C THR A 430 -4.28 -1.68 1.51
N ALA A 431 -4.09 -1.01 0.38
CA ALA A 431 -3.76 0.41 0.30
C ALA A 431 -4.90 1.17 -0.39
N ASN A 432 -5.19 2.38 0.07
CA ASN A 432 -6.09 3.33 -0.59
C ASN A 432 -5.52 4.74 -0.41
N ALA A 433 -5.08 5.34 -1.51
CA ALA A 433 -4.43 6.64 -1.59
C ALA A 433 -5.43 7.81 -1.51
N GLY A 434 -6.73 7.53 -1.59
CA GLY A 434 -7.79 8.53 -1.59
C GLY A 434 -8.18 9.00 -2.98
N LEU A 435 -8.77 10.19 -3.06
CA LEU A 435 -9.16 10.82 -4.32
C LEU A 435 -8.00 11.61 -4.92
N ASP A 436 -8.07 11.88 -6.22
CA ASP A 436 -7.26 12.91 -6.86
C ASP A 436 -7.72 14.30 -6.43
N TYR A 437 -6.78 15.23 -6.26
CA TYR A 437 -7.07 16.59 -5.82
C TYR A 437 -6.46 17.65 -6.73
N ALA A 438 -7.15 18.77 -6.89
CA ALA A 438 -6.59 20.00 -7.44
C ALA A 438 -6.32 20.98 -6.30
N ILE A 439 -5.14 21.60 -6.29
CA ILE A 439 -4.70 22.54 -5.25
C ILE A 439 -4.10 23.82 -5.85
N PRO A 440 -4.11 24.95 -5.13
CA PRO A 440 -3.40 26.16 -5.58
C PRO A 440 -1.89 25.95 -5.61
N LYS A 441 -1.19 26.58 -6.56
CA LYS A 441 0.28 26.68 -6.55
C LYS A 441 0.82 27.33 -5.28
N SER A 442 2.10 27.08 -4.99
CA SER A 442 2.83 27.62 -3.84
C SER A 442 2.13 27.37 -2.49
N THR A 443 1.32 26.30 -2.39
CA THR A 443 0.56 25.99 -1.18
C THR A 443 1.00 24.63 -0.61
N PRO A 444 1.36 24.54 0.68
CA PRO A 444 1.64 23.26 1.34
C PRO A 444 0.42 22.33 1.34
N PHE A 445 0.68 21.02 1.27
CA PHE A 445 -0.39 20.02 1.31
C PHE A 445 0.04 18.78 2.09
N LYS A 446 -0.93 17.94 2.45
CA LYS A 446 -0.70 16.66 3.12
C LYS A 446 -1.47 15.57 2.41
N LEU A 447 -0.85 14.42 2.22
CA LEU A 447 -1.52 13.23 1.69
C LEU A 447 -1.88 12.30 2.83
N ILE A 448 -3.08 11.72 2.77
CA ILE A 448 -3.64 10.87 3.82
C ILE A 448 -4.14 9.59 3.14
N GLY A 449 -3.46 8.48 3.40
CA GLY A 449 -3.89 7.18 2.93
C GLY A 449 -4.74 6.45 3.97
N THR A 450 -5.42 5.39 3.54
CA THR A 450 -6.07 4.42 4.44
C THR A 450 -5.62 3.02 4.08
N ALA A 451 -5.50 2.17 5.10
CA ALA A 451 -5.07 0.80 4.94
C ALA A 451 -5.83 -0.13 5.88
N ALA A 452 -5.87 -1.40 5.51
CA ALA A 452 -6.40 -2.47 6.34
C ALA A 452 -5.56 -3.73 6.13
N ASP A 453 -5.53 -4.59 7.14
CA ASP A 453 -4.84 -5.87 7.07
C ASP A 453 -5.63 -6.89 7.91
N ALA A 454 -5.82 -8.09 7.35
CA ALA A 454 -6.53 -9.17 8.03
C ALA A 454 -5.77 -9.68 9.26
N ASN A 455 -4.44 -9.49 9.32
CA ASN A 455 -3.57 -9.84 10.43
C ASN A 455 -3.51 -8.76 11.52
N GLY A 456 -4.09 -7.58 11.28
CA GLY A 456 -4.11 -6.44 12.20
C GLY A 456 -3.20 -5.30 11.74
N MET A 457 -3.42 -4.09 12.27
CA MET A 457 -2.75 -2.88 11.78
C MET A 457 -1.45 -2.52 12.52
N GLY A 458 -1.14 -3.20 13.62
CA GLY A 458 -0.06 -2.80 14.55
C GLY A 458 1.35 -2.86 13.96
N SER A 459 1.56 -3.69 12.94
CA SER A 459 2.85 -3.82 12.25
C SER A 459 2.96 -2.99 10.97
N LEU A 460 1.90 -2.30 10.56
CA LEU A 460 1.87 -1.56 9.29
C LEU A 460 2.76 -0.31 9.35
N THR A 461 3.49 -0.09 8.26
CA THR A 461 4.22 1.16 8.00
C THR A 461 3.93 1.67 6.60
N TYR A 462 4.07 2.99 6.41
CA TYR A 462 3.55 3.70 5.25
C TYR A 462 4.64 4.56 4.60
N ASN A 463 4.65 4.59 3.27
CA ASN A 463 5.42 5.52 2.46
C ASN A 463 4.51 6.23 1.47
N TRP A 464 4.73 7.52 1.32
CA TRP A 464 4.21 8.31 0.22
C TRP A 464 5.39 8.71 -0.64
N GLU A 465 5.42 8.35 -1.91
CA GLU A 465 6.56 8.59 -2.79
C GLU A 465 6.13 9.18 -4.13
N GLN A 466 6.98 9.99 -4.78
CA GLN A 466 6.63 10.65 -6.04
C GLN A 466 6.98 9.76 -7.24
N LEU A 467 6.23 9.89 -8.34
CA LEU A 467 6.34 9.04 -9.54
C LEU A 467 6.67 9.81 -10.83
N ASP A 468 6.85 11.13 -10.73
CA ASP A 468 7.13 11.99 -11.89
C ASP A 468 8.56 11.74 -12.42
N LYS A 469 8.64 11.08 -13.58
CA LYS A 469 9.89 10.56 -14.16
C LYS A 469 10.53 11.48 -15.21
N GLU A 470 9.92 12.61 -15.54
CA GLU A 470 10.45 13.51 -16.55
C GLU A 470 11.76 14.14 -16.08
N VAL A 471 12.58 14.59 -17.01
CA VAL A 471 13.79 15.33 -16.67
C VAL A 471 13.38 16.65 -16.00
N GLY A 472 13.88 16.88 -14.78
CA GLY A 472 13.70 18.12 -14.03
C GLY A 472 15.05 18.79 -13.70
N THR A 473 15.03 20.07 -13.35
CA THR A 473 16.24 20.72 -12.79
C THR A 473 16.49 20.16 -11.39
N MET A 474 17.73 19.74 -11.10
CA MET A 474 18.15 19.22 -9.79
C MET A 474 19.31 20.02 -9.17
N PRO A 475 19.28 20.35 -7.86
CA PRO A 475 18.16 20.18 -6.93
C PRO A 475 16.87 20.85 -7.42
N PRO A 476 15.68 20.31 -7.05
CA PRO A 476 14.42 20.80 -7.56
C PRO A 476 14.25 22.31 -7.33
N LEU A 477 13.65 22.99 -8.31
CA LEU A 477 13.26 24.39 -8.25
C LEU A 477 11.74 24.48 -8.29
N GLU A 478 11.18 25.46 -7.60
CA GLU A 478 9.73 25.71 -7.53
C GLU A 478 9.11 25.91 -8.92
N THR A 479 9.88 26.47 -9.86
CA THR A 479 9.49 26.73 -11.24
C THR A 479 9.56 25.49 -12.14
N ASN A 480 10.00 24.33 -11.62
CA ASN A 480 10.02 23.10 -12.41
C ASN A 480 8.58 22.74 -12.82
N SER A 481 8.32 22.67 -14.12
CA SER A 481 7.03 22.22 -14.67
C SER A 481 6.91 20.70 -14.78
N THR A 482 8.03 19.97 -14.66
CA THR A 482 8.12 18.51 -14.82
C THR A 482 9.16 17.90 -13.86
N GLY A 483 9.18 16.57 -13.75
CA GLY A 483 10.17 15.82 -12.96
C GLY A 483 9.98 15.90 -11.45
N PRO A 484 10.78 15.17 -10.66
CA PRO A 484 10.52 14.99 -9.26
C PRO A 484 10.86 16.23 -8.41
N MET A 485 10.02 16.49 -7.43
CA MET A 485 10.02 17.65 -6.54
C MET A 485 10.25 17.27 -5.07
N PHE A 486 9.93 16.04 -4.70
CA PHE A 486 9.96 15.53 -3.33
C PHE A 486 10.76 14.23 -3.28
N ARG A 487 11.80 14.20 -2.45
CA ARG A 487 12.57 12.98 -2.17
C ARG A 487 11.73 11.90 -1.47
N SER A 488 12.12 10.64 -1.64
CA SER A 488 11.58 9.56 -0.79
C SER A 488 12.11 9.69 0.64
N LEU A 489 11.32 9.19 1.58
CA LEU A 489 11.60 9.20 3.02
C LEU A 489 11.28 7.82 3.63
N PRO A 490 12.01 7.39 4.68
CA PRO A 490 11.76 6.14 5.37
C PRO A 490 10.31 5.98 5.86
N SER A 491 9.88 4.71 5.97
CA SER A 491 8.52 4.36 6.36
C SER A 491 8.15 4.90 7.74
N LYS A 492 6.90 5.37 7.89
CA LYS A 492 6.35 5.86 9.18
C LYS A 492 5.17 5.01 9.62
N THR A 493 4.80 5.08 10.91
CA THR A 493 3.59 4.46 11.47
C THR A 493 2.30 5.25 11.20
N THR A 494 2.42 6.46 10.65
CA THR A 494 1.26 7.28 10.26
C THR A 494 1.06 7.22 8.75
N PRO A 495 -0.19 7.05 8.27
CA PRO A 495 -0.49 7.07 6.84
C PRO A 495 -0.55 8.49 6.26
N THR A 496 -0.24 9.52 7.07
CA THR A 496 -0.22 10.92 6.65
C THR A 496 1.22 11.41 6.43
N ARG A 497 1.48 12.02 5.26
CA ARG A 497 2.73 12.74 4.97
C ARG A 497 2.43 14.20 4.60
N PHE A 498 3.19 15.13 5.18
CA PHE A 498 3.18 16.55 4.82
C PHE A 498 4.20 16.82 3.71
N PHE A 499 3.86 17.74 2.80
CA PHE A 499 4.69 18.13 1.66
C PHE A 499 4.90 19.66 1.64
N PRO A 500 6.11 20.16 1.98
CA PRO A 500 7.23 19.42 2.58
C PRO A 500 6.92 18.99 4.02
N ASP A 501 7.89 18.39 4.73
CA ASP A 501 7.73 18.11 6.16
C ASP A 501 7.26 19.37 6.93
N ILE A 502 6.32 19.20 7.87
CA ILE A 502 5.68 20.31 8.58
C ILE A 502 6.70 21.21 9.31
N THR A 503 7.82 20.65 9.76
CA THR A 503 8.91 21.43 10.38
C THR A 503 9.56 22.42 9.41
N THR A 504 9.61 22.07 8.12
CA THR A 504 10.07 22.97 7.04
C THR A 504 9.09 24.12 6.84
N VAL A 505 7.79 23.84 6.88
CA VAL A 505 6.74 24.87 6.76
C VAL A 505 6.81 25.87 7.92
N ILE A 506 6.99 25.38 9.15
CA ILE A 506 7.11 26.21 10.36
C ILE A 506 8.36 27.09 10.31
N ALA A 507 9.51 26.51 9.94
CA ALA A 507 10.78 27.23 9.86
C ALA A 507 10.78 28.27 8.72
N GLY A 508 10.05 28.00 7.64
CA GLY A 508 10.13 28.73 6.38
C GLY A 508 9.46 30.10 6.33
N ASN A 509 8.70 30.54 7.34
CA ASN A 509 7.93 31.80 7.26
C ASN A 509 7.10 31.90 5.95
N GLY A 510 6.47 30.78 5.53
CA GLY A 510 5.78 30.65 4.24
C GLY A 510 6.65 30.17 3.06
N SER A 511 7.91 29.74 3.32
CA SER A 511 8.85 29.30 2.28
C SER A 511 8.51 27.95 1.65
N ILE A 512 8.91 27.88 0.38
CA ILE A 512 8.49 26.97 -0.67
C ILE A 512 9.42 25.74 -0.67
N GLY A 513 9.49 25.06 0.48
CA GLY A 513 10.18 23.77 0.63
C GLY A 513 11.62 23.76 1.15
N SER A 514 12.20 22.57 1.25
CA SER A 514 13.63 22.30 1.49
C SER A 514 14.37 22.11 0.16
N THR A 515 15.70 21.98 0.18
CA THR A 515 16.50 21.73 -1.04
C THR A 515 16.00 20.56 -1.88
N TRP A 516 15.43 19.53 -1.25
CA TRP A 516 15.03 18.26 -1.87
C TRP A 516 13.52 17.98 -1.79
N GLU A 517 12.76 18.92 -1.26
CA GLU A 517 11.30 18.89 -1.19
C GLU A 517 10.77 20.29 -1.51
N ARG A 518 10.40 20.55 -2.76
CA ARG A 518 9.95 21.87 -3.22
C ARG A 518 8.47 21.88 -3.54
N ILE A 519 7.77 22.93 -3.11
CA ILE A 519 6.39 23.17 -3.54
C ILE A 519 6.42 23.84 -4.93
N PRO A 520 5.65 23.35 -5.92
CA PRO A 520 5.60 23.99 -7.22
C PRO A 520 4.95 25.38 -7.20
N SER A 521 5.57 26.36 -7.86
CA SER A 521 5.04 27.71 -8.10
C SER A 521 4.46 27.88 -9.51
N VAL A 522 4.39 26.79 -10.28
CA VAL A 522 3.82 26.72 -11.63
C VAL A 522 2.78 25.59 -11.68
N ALA A 523 1.80 25.73 -12.58
CA ALA A 523 0.81 24.69 -12.80
C ALA A 523 1.46 23.44 -13.40
N ARG A 524 1.12 22.28 -12.84
CA ARG A 524 1.64 20.97 -13.22
C ARG A 524 0.87 19.84 -12.55
N GLU A 525 1.03 18.62 -13.04
CA GLU A 525 0.62 17.41 -12.35
C GLU A 525 1.78 16.92 -11.45
N LEU A 526 1.42 16.31 -10.32
CA LEU A 526 2.30 15.53 -9.46
C LEU A 526 1.65 14.16 -9.25
N ASN A 527 2.43 13.10 -9.42
CA ASN A 527 1.98 11.72 -9.27
C ASN A 527 2.59 11.12 -8.01
N PHE A 528 1.78 10.50 -7.15
CA PHE A 528 2.24 9.90 -5.90
C PHE A 528 1.76 8.46 -5.73
N SER A 529 2.62 7.61 -5.15
CA SER A 529 2.26 6.28 -4.66
C SER A 529 2.10 6.28 -3.15
N PHE A 530 1.07 5.57 -2.66
CA PHE A 530 0.88 5.22 -1.27
C PHE A 530 1.18 3.73 -1.08
N THR A 531 2.33 3.43 -0.49
CA THR A 531 2.78 2.04 -0.25
C THR A 531 2.62 1.67 1.22
N VAL A 532 1.99 0.52 1.46
CA VAL A 532 1.75 -0.07 2.79
C VAL A 532 2.59 -1.33 2.91
N ARG A 533 3.41 -1.43 3.96
CA ARG A 533 4.22 -2.61 4.31
C ARG A 533 3.72 -3.18 5.63
N ASP A 534 3.52 -4.48 5.72
CA ASP A 534 3.08 -5.13 6.96
C ASP A 534 4.20 -5.57 7.91
N ASN A 535 5.45 -5.53 7.46
CA ASN A 535 6.63 -5.95 8.22
C ASN A 535 6.50 -7.35 8.85
N HIS A 536 5.84 -8.28 8.14
CA HIS A 536 5.72 -9.66 8.57
C HIS A 536 7.08 -10.37 8.53
N ILE A 537 7.38 -11.15 9.58
CA ILE A 537 8.65 -11.88 9.70
C ILE A 537 8.66 -13.10 8.78
N GLY A 538 9.72 -13.27 7.98
CA GLY A 538 9.83 -14.38 7.03
C GLY A 538 9.06 -14.17 5.73
N GLY A 539 8.74 -12.92 5.37
CA GLY A 539 8.14 -12.53 4.10
C GLY A 539 7.01 -11.52 4.29
N GLY A 540 7.34 -10.24 4.13
CA GLY A 540 6.41 -9.12 4.23
C GLY A 540 5.47 -9.01 3.03
N GLY A 541 4.23 -8.67 3.31
CA GLY A 541 3.23 -8.30 2.32
C GLY A 541 3.19 -6.79 2.09
N LEU A 542 2.90 -6.41 0.84
CA LEU A 542 2.81 -5.02 0.41
C LEU A 542 1.52 -4.77 -0.37
N ALA A 543 1.03 -3.55 -0.26
CA ALA A 543 0.01 -3.00 -1.13
C ALA A 543 0.38 -1.58 -1.54
N ARG A 544 -0.11 -1.19 -2.72
CA ARG A 544 0.11 0.11 -3.31
C ARG A 544 -1.18 0.61 -3.93
N ASP A 545 -1.42 1.90 -3.79
CA ASP A 545 -2.42 2.65 -4.54
C ASP A 545 -1.83 4.01 -4.92
N ASP A 546 -2.20 4.55 -6.06
CA ASP A 546 -1.60 5.78 -6.60
C ASP A 546 -2.66 6.88 -6.70
N MET A 547 -2.24 8.15 -6.55
CA MET A 547 -3.12 9.31 -6.68
C MET A 547 -2.40 10.50 -7.31
N LYS A 548 -3.19 11.46 -7.78
CA LYS A 548 -2.72 12.65 -8.47
C LYS A 548 -3.02 13.92 -7.70
N VAL A 549 -2.06 14.83 -7.72
CA VAL A 549 -2.22 16.21 -7.25
C VAL A 549 -2.01 17.16 -8.41
N MET A 550 -3.09 17.80 -8.86
CA MET A 550 -3.06 18.83 -9.89
C MET A 550 -2.76 20.19 -9.26
N ILE A 551 -1.60 20.77 -9.57
CA ILE A 551 -1.26 22.14 -9.22
C ILE A 551 -1.91 23.08 -10.22
N VAL A 552 -2.81 23.93 -9.73
CA VAL A 552 -3.58 24.88 -10.53
C VAL A 552 -2.95 26.28 -10.42
N ASP A 553 -2.99 27.03 -11.52
CA ASP A 553 -2.59 28.43 -11.56
C ASP A 553 -3.63 29.33 -10.86
N ALA A 554 -3.73 29.17 -9.54
CA ALA A 554 -4.54 29.98 -8.63
C ALA A 554 -3.63 30.77 -7.68
N ALA A 555 -4.15 31.82 -7.04
CA ALA A 555 -3.40 32.51 -6.00
C ALA A 555 -3.10 31.55 -4.83
N PRO A 556 -1.91 31.63 -4.20
CA PRO A 556 -1.56 30.75 -3.08
C PRO A 556 -2.55 30.88 -1.92
N PHE A 557 -2.78 29.77 -1.22
CA PHE A 557 -3.60 29.78 -0.01
C PHE A 557 -2.71 30.08 1.21
N GLU A 558 -2.94 31.23 1.85
CA GLU A 558 -2.03 31.77 2.89
C GLU A 558 -2.78 32.31 4.11
N VAL A 559 -2.32 31.96 5.32
CA VAL A 559 -2.79 32.59 6.55
C VAL A 559 -2.08 33.94 6.70
N ILE A 560 -2.85 35.02 6.64
CA ILE A 560 -2.33 36.40 6.65
C ILE A 560 -2.46 37.09 8.03
N SER A 561 -3.15 36.46 9.00
CA SER A 561 -3.26 36.95 10.37
C SER A 561 -2.24 36.31 11.33
N GLN A 562 -1.96 36.97 12.45
CA GLN A 562 -1.01 36.51 13.49
C GLN A 562 0.41 36.23 12.97
N ASN A 563 0.83 36.95 11.92
CA ASN A 563 2.19 36.95 11.37
C ASN A 563 3.11 37.99 12.02
N SER A 564 2.69 38.54 13.16
CA SER A 564 3.51 39.35 14.05
C SER A 564 3.26 38.94 15.50
N LEU A 565 4.17 39.33 16.40
CA LEU A 565 4.00 39.07 17.82
C LEU A 565 2.76 39.81 18.34
N VAL A 566 1.74 39.04 18.70
CA VAL A 566 0.51 39.52 19.33
C VAL A 566 0.22 38.71 20.58
N THR A 567 -0.49 39.33 21.52
CA THR A 567 -0.91 38.67 22.77
C THR A 567 -2.42 38.53 22.78
N TRP A 568 -2.88 37.29 22.89
CA TRP A 568 -4.28 36.91 23.01
C TRP A 568 -4.62 36.59 24.46
N ASN A 569 -5.69 37.21 24.97
CA ASN A 569 -6.22 36.85 26.28
C ASN A 569 -7.20 35.68 26.14
N THR A 570 -7.11 34.70 27.02
CA THR A 570 -8.04 33.57 27.11
C THR A 570 -9.49 34.06 27.13
N GLY A 571 -10.37 33.35 26.42
CA GLY A 571 -11.80 33.65 26.32
C GLY A 571 -12.16 34.89 25.51
N THR A 572 -11.19 35.62 24.93
CA THR A 572 -11.49 36.70 23.99
C THR A 572 -11.86 36.14 22.61
N THR A 573 -12.62 36.91 21.84
CA THR A 573 -12.89 36.61 20.43
C THR A 573 -11.80 37.26 19.59
N GLN A 574 -11.20 36.48 18.69
CA GLN A 574 -10.14 36.91 17.79
C GLN A 574 -10.51 36.56 16.36
N THR A 575 -10.05 37.36 15.40
CA THR A 575 -10.28 37.11 13.98
C THR A 575 -9.04 36.45 13.37
N VAL A 576 -9.27 35.35 12.65
CA VAL A 576 -8.28 34.69 11.80
C VAL A 576 -8.66 34.97 10.36
N THR A 577 -7.69 35.42 9.56
CA THR A 577 -7.89 35.74 8.14
C THR A 577 -6.87 35.03 7.26
N TRP A 578 -7.32 34.58 6.09
CA TRP A 578 -6.49 33.91 5.09
C TRP A 578 -6.82 34.40 3.69
N GLU A 579 -5.83 34.40 2.80
CA GLU A 579 -6.03 34.58 1.37
C GLU A 579 -6.50 33.24 0.78
N ARG A 580 -7.70 33.24 0.19
CA ARG A 580 -8.29 32.03 -0.40
C ARG A 580 -8.11 31.97 -1.92
N GLY A 581 -7.82 33.10 -2.58
CA GLY A 581 -7.81 33.18 -4.03
C GLY A 581 -9.08 32.61 -4.68
N THR A 582 -8.88 31.78 -5.70
CA THR A 582 -9.95 31.04 -6.41
C THR A 582 -10.10 29.59 -5.93
N SER A 583 -9.57 29.23 -4.74
CA SER A 583 -9.61 27.85 -4.22
C SER A 583 -11.03 27.28 -4.05
N HIS A 584 -12.03 28.13 -3.85
CA HIS A 584 -13.45 27.75 -3.74
C HIS A 584 -14.14 27.49 -5.09
N GLN A 585 -13.44 27.69 -6.21
CA GLN A 585 -13.97 27.52 -7.56
C GLN A 585 -13.39 26.26 -8.20
N SER A 586 -14.07 25.74 -9.22
CA SER A 586 -13.56 24.66 -10.05
C SER A 586 -12.24 25.08 -10.71
N PRO A 587 -11.21 24.21 -10.76
CA PRO A 587 -11.25 22.77 -10.42
C PRO A 587 -10.90 22.43 -8.96
N ILE A 588 -10.50 23.39 -8.12
CA ILE A 588 -10.04 23.15 -6.73
C ILE A 588 -11.21 22.80 -5.79
N ASN A 589 -12.34 23.50 -5.94
CA ASN A 589 -13.61 23.21 -5.24
C ASN A 589 -13.52 23.10 -3.70
N CYS A 590 -12.59 23.80 -3.04
CA CYS A 590 -12.50 23.83 -1.57
C CYS A 590 -13.49 24.86 -0.99
N VAL A 591 -14.61 24.39 -0.47
CA VAL A 591 -15.67 25.24 0.06
C VAL A 591 -15.64 25.36 1.59
N LEU A 592 -14.96 24.44 2.28
CA LEU A 592 -14.89 24.41 3.75
C LEU A 592 -13.44 24.35 4.27
N VAL A 593 -13.17 25.02 5.39
CA VAL A 593 -11.89 25.00 6.10
C VAL A 593 -12.06 24.71 7.60
N ASN A 594 -11.00 24.17 8.20
CA ASN A 594 -10.83 24.03 9.64
C ASN A 594 -9.75 25.00 10.13
N ILE A 595 -9.95 25.55 11.33
CA ILE A 595 -8.99 26.42 12.01
C ILE A 595 -8.51 25.71 13.26
N LYS A 596 -7.21 25.47 13.35
CA LYS A 596 -6.57 24.74 14.44
C LYS A 596 -5.52 25.59 15.15
N LEU A 597 -5.33 25.29 16.42
CA LEU A 597 -4.36 25.90 17.32
C LEU A 597 -3.30 24.88 17.74
N SER A 598 -2.06 25.34 17.68
CA SER A 598 -0.87 24.72 18.24
C SER A 598 -0.43 25.49 19.48
N ILE A 599 0.14 24.78 20.45
CA ILE A 599 0.76 25.37 21.65
C ILE A 599 2.26 25.07 21.77
N ASP A 600 2.82 24.34 20.82
CA ASP A 600 4.19 23.81 20.83
C ASP A 600 5.07 24.39 19.71
N GLY A 601 4.71 25.57 19.19
CA GLY A 601 5.43 26.22 18.10
C GLY A 601 5.02 25.78 16.71
N GLY A 602 4.03 24.89 16.59
CA GLY A 602 3.45 24.44 15.33
C GLY A 602 3.74 22.98 15.00
N LEU A 603 4.41 22.25 15.90
CA LEU A 603 4.77 20.85 15.70
C LEU A 603 3.51 19.97 15.70
N THR A 604 2.52 20.31 16.52
CA THR A 604 1.23 19.63 16.56
C THR A 604 0.05 20.61 16.61
N PHE A 605 -1.09 20.22 16.03
CA PHE A 605 -2.33 21.02 16.03
C PHE A 605 -3.51 20.24 16.64
N PRO A 606 -3.44 19.89 17.95
CA PRO A 606 -4.48 19.07 18.58
C PRO A 606 -5.78 19.83 18.88
N ILE A 607 -5.74 21.16 18.95
CA ILE A 607 -6.89 21.97 19.35
C ILE A 607 -7.58 22.50 18.09
N THR A 608 -8.85 22.12 17.88
CA THR A 608 -9.67 22.70 16.81
C THR A 608 -10.44 23.91 17.35
N LEU A 609 -10.16 25.09 16.81
CA LEU A 609 -10.86 26.33 17.16
C LEU A 609 -12.19 26.46 16.42
N LYS A 610 -12.21 26.01 15.16
CA LYS A 610 -13.40 25.98 14.31
C LYS A 610 -13.29 24.85 13.29
N ALA A 611 -14.35 24.08 13.10
CA ALA A 611 -14.43 23.06 12.06
C ALA A 611 -15.46 23.45 11.00
N ASN A 612 -15.24 23.04 9.75
CA ASN A 612 -16.18 23.17 8.63
C ASN A 612 -16.76 24.59 8.46
N THR A 613 -15.94 25.63 8.63
CA THR A 613 -16.39 26.99 8.30
C THR A 613 -16.21 27.27 6.81
N ALA A 614 -16.95 28.24 6.27
CA ALA A 614 -16.88 28.59 4.86
C ALA A 614 -15.45 29.06 4.50
N ASN A 615 -14.97 28.65 3.32
CA ASN A 615 -13.73 29.18 2.77
C ASN A 615 -13.96 30.58 2.19
N ASP A 616 -14.19 31.58 3.05
CA ASP A 616 -14.52 32.96 2.69
C ASP A 616 -13.43 34.01 3.00
N GLY A 617 -12.35 33.57 3.66
CA GLY A 617 -11.15 34.37 3.95
C GLY A 617 -11.10 34.94 5.36
N SER A 618 -12.15 34.77 6.18
CA SER A 618 -12.15 35.28 7.56
C SER A 618 -13.10 34.52 8.48
N GLU A 619 -12.65 34.20 9.68
CA GLU A 619 -13.50 33.60 10.72
C GLU A 619 -13.14 34.16 12.10
N THR A 620 -14.13 34.26 12.98
CA THR A 620 -13.93 34.61 14.38
C THR A 620 -13.86 33.36 15.26
N VAL A 621 -12.85 33.29 16.12
CA VAL A 621 -12.58 32.17 17.03
C VAL A 621 -12.53 32.65 18.48
N ILE A 622 -12.88 31.77 19.42
CA ILE A 622 -12.72 32.03 20.85
C ILE A 622 -11.38 31.44 21.29
N VAL A 623 -10.56 32.23 21.98
CA VAL A 623 -9.26 31.77 22.47
C VAL A 623 -9.44 30.80 23.64
N PRO A 624 -8.94 29.56 23.54
CA PRO A 624 -9.08 28.57 24.60
C PRO A 624 -8.09 28.84 25.76
N ASN A 625 -8.30 28.20 26.90
CA ASN A 625 -7.47 28.34 28.09
C ASN A 625 -6.19 27.47 27.99
N ASN A 626 -5.32 27.83 27.06
CA ASN A 626 -4.05 27.15 26.86
C ASN A 626 -2.90 28.18 26.79
N PRO A 627 -2.49 28.76 27.94
CA PRO A 627 -1.42 29.76 27.94
C PRO A 627 -0.11 29.21 27.39
N THR A 628 0.51 29.94 26.48
CA THR A 628 1.78 29.58 25.83
C THR A 628 2.39 30.80 25.16
N THR A 629 3.71 30.82 25.02
CA THR A 629 4.44 31.83 24.23
C THR A 629 4.72 31.38 22.80
N SER A 630 4.28 30.18 22.43
CA SER A 630 4.63 29.51 21.18
C SER A 630 3.39 29.09 20.38
N ALA A 631 2.31 29.87 20.45
CA ALA A 631 1.08 29.52 19.75
C ALA A 631 1.21 29.69 18.22
N ARG A 632 0.56 28.81 17.47
CA ARG A 632 0.40 28.89 16.00
C ARG A 632 -1.02 28.56 15.56
N ILE A 633 -1.46 29.20 14.48
CA ILE A 633 -2.73 28.92 13.81
C ILE A 633 -2.45 28.21 12.48
N MET A 634 -3.19 27.12 12.26
CA MET A 634 -3.29 26.45 10.97
C MET A 634 -4.70 26.66 10.42
N VAL A 635 -4.80 27.03 9.15
CA VAL A 635 -6.03 26.91 8.38
C VAL A 635 -5.80 25.78 7.37
N GLU A 636 -6.58 24.72 7.48
CA GLU A 636 -6.53 23.57 6.56
C GLU A 636 -7.86 23.42 5.82
N ALA A 637 -7.81 22.97 4.57
CA ALA A 637 -9.02 22.57 3.86
C ALA A 637 -9.71 21.40 4.60
N ALA A 638 -11.03 21.44 4.70
CA ALA A 638 -11.83 20.37 5.30
C ALA A 638 -12.27 19.32 4.26
N ASP A 639 -12.31 19.72 2.99
CA ASP A 639 -12.77 18.95 1.83
C ASP A 639 -11.69 18.82 0.74
N ASN A 640 -10.45 19.25 1.03
CA ASN A 640 -9.29 19.17 0.15
C ASN A 640 -8.01 18.92 1.00
N ILE A 641 -6.84 18.81 0.39
CA ILE A 641 -5.59 18.33 1.03
C ILE A 641 -4.59 19.43 1.41
N PHE A 642 -4.85 20.68 1.01
CA PHE A 642 -3.94 21.80 1.24
C PHE A 642 -4.17 22.51 2.59
N TYR A 643 -3.14 23.19 3.09
CA TYR A 643 -3.21 23.96 4.32
C TYR A 643 -2.15 25.06 4.35
N ASN A 644 -2.27 25.98 5.32
CA ASN A 644 -1.23 26.96 5.61
C ASN A 644 -1.16 27.28 7.12
N ILE A 645 0.00 27.76 7.58
CA ILE A 645 0.29 28.06 8.99
C ILE A 645 0.82 29.49 9.08
N ASN A 646 0.39 30.23 10.11
CA ASN A 646 0.89 31.57 10.38
C ASN A 646 2.41 31.59 10.66
N THR A 647 3.08 32.67 10.26
CA THR A 647 4.53 32.68 10.11
C THR A 647 5.31 33.05 11.38
N THR A 648 4.67 33.65 12.40
CA THR A 648 5.31 33.95 13.70
C THR A 648 4.59 33.31 14.90
N ASN A 649 5.34 32.98 15.97
CA ASN A 649 4.72 32.60 17.24
C ASN A 649 3.95 33.81 17.80
N PHE A 650 2.80 33.54 18.40
CA PHE A 650 2.09 34.52 19.22
C PHE A 650 1.86 33.99 20.63
N GLU A 651 1.47 34.88 21.54
CA GLU A 651 1.31 34.55 22.95
C GLU A 651 -0.17 34.41 23.31
N ILE A 652 -0.50 33.38 24.08
CA ILE A 652 -1.79 33.24 24.78
C ILE A 652 -1.52 33.42 26.26
N ILE A 653 -2.20 34.40 26.87
CA ILE A 653 -2.14 34.66 28.32
C ILE A 653 -3.49 34.46 28.98
N SER A 654 -3.44 34.26 30.30
CA SER A 654 -4.61 34.07 31.16
C SER A 654 -4.46 34.94 32.41
N THR A 655 -4.59 36.26 32.25
CA THR A 655 -4.34 37.25 33.32
C THR A 655 -5.60 38.00 33.75
N VAL A 656 -6.71 37.86 33.03
CA VAL A 656 -8.00 38.50 33.34
C VAL A 656 -9.00 37.42 33.73
N PRO A 657 -9.67 37.53 34.91
CA PRO A 657 -10.75 36.61 35.26
C PRO A 657 -11.85 36.60 34.19
N THR A 658 -12.17 35.44 33.64
CA THR A 658 -13.20 35.26 32.60
C THR A 658 -13.72 33.83 32.64
N PHE A 659 -14.74 33.51 31.84
CA PHE A 659 -15.11 32.14 31.52
C PHE A 659 -15.12 31.92 30.00
N VAL A 660 -14.99 30.65 29.59
CA VAL A 660 -15.07 30.19 28.20
C VAL A 660 -16.24 29.21 28.09
N ILE A 661 -16.99 29.29 26.99
CA ILE A 661 -18.05 28.34 26.65
C ILE A 661 -17.63 27.56 25.40
N THR A 662 -17.64 26.24 25.45
CA THR A 662 -17.37 25.38 24.29
C THR A 662 -18.49 24.38 24.06
N ASP A 663 -18.83 24.12 22.80
CA ASP A 663 -19.76 23.06 22.41
C ASP A 663 -19.00 21.76 22.17
N VAL A 664 -19.36 20.71 22.90
CA VAL A 664 -18.75 19.39 22.79
C VAL A 664 -19.40 18.55 21.69
N ASN A 665 -20.63 18.86 21.30
CA ASN A 665 -21.42 18.01 20.41
C ASN A 665 -21.26 18.36 18.93
N GLY A 666 -20.98 19.62 18.59
CA GLY A 666 -20.98 20.09 17.20
C GLY A 666 -22.37 20.07 16.58
N THR A 667 -22.45 20.04 15.23
CA THR A 667 -23.75 20.05 14.52
C THR A 667 -24.65 18.91 14.92
N GLN A 668 -25.80 19.24 15.51
CA GLN A 668 -26.86 18.28 15.80
C GLN A 668 -27.90 18.30 14.69
N ALA A 669 -28.53 17.15 14.43
CA ALA A 669 -29.61 17.03 13.45
C ALA A 669 -30.86 16.41 14.07
N ALA A 670 -32.03 16.89 13.65
CA ALA A 670 -33.32 16.34 14.07
C ALA A 670 -34.37 16.42 12.97
N CYS A 671 -35.38 15.55 13.08
CA CYS A 671 -36.54 15.61 12.20
C CYS A 671 -37.56 16.63 12.70
N ASN A 672 -38.21 17.33 11.77
CA ASN A 672 -39.31 18.25 12.08
C ASN A 672 -40.64 17.57 12.44
N THR A 673 -40.58 16.32 12.92
CA THR A 673 -41.73 15.49 13.26
C THR A 673 -41.53 14.83 14.63
N GLY A 674 -42.63 14.60 15.36
CA GLY A 674 -42.64 13.70 16.52
C GLY A 674 -42.04 14.23 17.82
N ASN A 675 -42.23 15.52 18.17
CA ASN A 675 -41.74 16.14 19.42
C ASN A 675 -40.30 15.76 19.79
N GLN A 676 -39.42 15.63 18.79
CA GLN A 676 -38.02 15.33 19.00
C GLN A 676 -37.33 16.46 19.77
N SER A 677 -36.22 16.10 20.41
CA SER A 677 -35.32 17.03 21.08
C SER A 677 -33.87 16.65 20.79
N VAL A 678 -33.00 17.66 20.72
CA VAL A 678 -31.55 17.48 20.67
C VAL A 678 -30.89 18.12 21.87
N ASN A 679 -29.77 17.56 22.29
CA ASN A 679 -28.99 18.06 23.41
C ASN A 679 -27.64 18.55 22.92
N PHE A 680 -27.26 19.73 23.38
CA PHE A 680 -25.90 20.27 23.27
C PHE A 680 -25.29 20.31 24.67
N THR A 681 -24.09 19.76 24.81
CA THR A 681 -23.30 19.76 26.03
C THR A 681 -22.32 20.91 25.93
N LEU A 682 -22.58 21.93 26.72
CA LEU A 682 -21.79 23.15 26.77
C LEU A 682 -20.82 23.04 27.94
N ASN A 683 -19.53 22.98 27.66
CA ASN A 683 -18.50 22.98 28.70
C ASN A 683 -18.12 24.43 29.06
N PHE A 684 -18.15 24.73 30.36
CA PHE A 684 -17.73 25.99 30.93
C PHE A 684 -16.40 25.80 31.67
N ASP A 685 -15.44 26.64 31.32
CA ASP A 685 -14.14 26.75 31.98
C ASP A 685 -14.01 28.14 32.60
N PHE A 686 -13.92 28.22 33.93
CA PHE A 686 -13.79 29.43 34.72
C PHE A 686 -12.31 29.71 34.95
N VAL A 687 -11.85 30.77 34.32
CA VAL A 687 -10.43 31.04 34.14
C VAL A 687 -9.97 32.15 35.08
N ASN A 688 -8.75 31.99 35.61
CA ASN A 688 -8.04 32.97 36.42
C ASN A 688 -8.86 33.52 37.61
N GLY A 689 -9.51 32.63 38.35
CA GLY A 689 -10.22 32.96 39.59
C GLY A 689 -11.59 33.62 39.39
N PHE A 690 -12.13 33.60 38.17
CA PHE A 690 -13.52 34.01 37.93
C PHE A 690 -14.48 33.12 38.75
N SER A 691 -15.47 33.73 39.42
CA SER A 691 -16.37 33.01 40.33
C SER A 691 -17.79 33.60 40.37
N GLU A 692 -18.10 34.54 39.47
CA GLU A 692 -19.45 35.09 39.36
C GLU A 692 -20.44 34.04 38.82
N THR A 693 -21.71 34.16 39.20
CA THR A 693 -22.76 33.30 38.64
C THR A 693 -23.07 33.73 37.21
N VAL A 694 -22.95 32.79 36.27
CA VAL A 694 -23.31 32.94 34.86
C VAL A 694 -24.71 32.40 34.65
N SER A 695 -25.60 33.24 34.13
CA SER A 695 -26.96 32.86 33.70
C SER A 695 -27.02 32.60 32.20
N LEU A 696 -27.84 31.64 31.77
CA LEU A 696 -27.86 31.17 30.38
C LEU A 696 -29.15 31.51 29.65
N SER A 697 -29.01 31.96 28.41
CA SER A 697 -30.12 32.22 27.49
C SER A 697 -29.74 31.83 26.06
N ALA A 698 -30.72 31.69 25.18
CA ALA A 698 -30.49 31.38 23.77
C ALA A 698 -31.40 32.21 22.86
N THR A 699 -30.88 32.53 21.68
CA THR A 699 -31.61 33.16 20.56
C THR A 699 -31.27 32.43 19.25
N GLY A 700 -32.01 32.69 18.17
CA GLY A 700 -31.75 32.06 16.86
C GLY A 700 -32.28 30.63 16.72
N GLN A 701 -32.90 30.07 17.77
CA GLN A 701 -33.61 28.79 17.69
C GLN A 701 -34.77 28.83 16.70
N PRO A 702 -35.15 27.67 16.12
CA PRO A 702 -36.28 27.62 15.21
C PRO A 702 -37.58 28.16 15.81
N SER A 703 -38.37 28.89 15.03
CA SER A 703 -39.67 29.42 15.49
C SER A 703 -40.59 28.27 15.92
N GLY A 704 -41.20 28.37 17.11
CA GLY A 704 -42.04 27.32 17.70
C GLY A 704 -41.29 26.26 18.53
N SER A 705 -39.95 26.25 18.49
CA SER A 705 -39.13 25.39 19.35
C SER A 705 -38.95 26.01 20.75
N SER A 706 -38.55 25.17 21.72
CA SER A 706 -38.21 25.60 23.08
C SER A 706 -36.79 25.20 23.46
N VAL A 707 -36.09 26.09 24.16
CA VAL A 707 -34.74 25.86 24.68
C VAL A 707 -34.77 25.85 26.21
N SER A 708 -34.13 24.85 26.82
CA SER A 708 -33.95 24.75 28.27
C SER A 708 -32.51 24.39 28.62
N PHE A 709 -32.00 24.91 29.73
CA PHE A 709 -30.66 24.63 30.24
C PHE A 709 -30.73 23.88 31.57
N SER A 710 -29.88 22.86 31.74
CA SER A 710 -29.75 22.10 32.98
C SER A 710 -28.27 21.92 33.35
N PRO A 711 -27.75 22.63 34.37
CA PRO A 711 -28.41 23.71 35.13
C PRO A 711 -28.60 25.00 34.29
N ASN A 712 -29.49 25.91 34.71
CA ASN A 712 -29.73 27.20 34.02
C ASN A 712 -28.76 28.32 34.44
N THR A 713 -27.96 28.08 35.48
CA THR A 713 -26.86 28.94 35.93
C THR A 713 -25.67 28.09 36.34
N ILE A 714 -24.46 28.63 36.22
CA ILE A 714 -23.22 27.96 36.63
C ILE A 714 -22.22 28.99 37.19
N ASN A 715 -21.37 28.61 38.15
CA ASN A 715 -20.43 29.51 38.83
C ASN A 715 -19.03 28.90 39.06
N ALA A 716 -18.76 27.74 38.45
CA ALA A 716 -17.49 27.02 38.48
C ALA A 716 -17.41 26.12 37.23
N ASP A 717 -16.26 25.50 36.99
CA ASP A 717 -16.07 24.58 35.87
C ASP A 717 -17.13 23.47 35.86
N GLY A 718 -17.65 23.18 34.67
CA GLY A 718 -18.65 22.12 34.53
C GLY A 718 -19.37 22.13 33.20
N ASN A 719 -20.23 21.13 33.03
CA ASN A 719 -21.03 20.98 31.82
C ASN A 719 -22.47 21.46 32.09
N VAL A 720 -23.02 22.17 31.11
CA VAL A 720 -24.44 22.50 31.04
C VAL A 720 -25.04 21.83 29.82
N VAL A 721 -26.13 21.11 30.00
CA VAL A 721 -26.88 20.54 28.88
C VAL A 721 -27.95 21.55 28.44
N MET A 722 -27.84 22.02 27.21
CA MET A 722 -28.88 22.75 26.51
C MET A 722 -29.73 21.77 25.71
N THR A 723 -31.02 21.67 26.03
CA THR A 723 -31.99 20.87 25.28
C THR A 723 -32.83 21.79 24.40
N VAL A 724 -32.84 21.53 23.10
CA VAL A 724 -33.74 22.17 22.13
C VAL A 724 -34.80 21.17 21.75
N SER A 725 -36.07 21.54 21.86
CA SER A 725 -37.22 20.64 21.73
C SER A 725 -38.36 21.27 20.92
N ASN A 726 -39.40 20.49 20.62
CA ASN A 726 -40.59 20.91 19.88
C ASN A 726 -40.33 21.26 18.41
N PHE A 727 -39.68 20.35 17.67
CA PHE A 727 -39.43 20.52 16.23
C PHE A 727 -40.63 20.25 15.32
N SER A 728 -41.79 19.88 15.86
CA SER A 728 -42.96 19.51 15.06
C SER A 728 -43.43 20.68 14.18
N GLY A 729 -43.33 20.53 12.86
CA GLY A 729 -43.75 21.56 11.89
C GLY A 729 -42.74 22.70 11.68
N VAL A 730 -41.55 22.60 12.27
CA VAL A 730 -40.45 23.54 12.01
C VAL A 730 -39.96 23.39 10.55
N SER A 731 -39.57 24.50 9.92
CA SER A 731 -39.03 24.49 8.55
C SER A 731 -37.72 23.69 8.48
N ALA A 732 -37.58 22.85 7.46
CA ALA A 732 -36.34 22.11 7.23
C ALA A 732 -35.27 23.04 6.64
N GLN A 733 -34.24 23.32 7.42
CA GLN A 733 -33.06 24.11 7.06
C GLN A 733 -32.01 23.99 8.16
N ASP A 734 -30.84 24.58 7.92
CA ASP A 734 -29.81 24.74 8.93
C ASP A 734 -30.09 26.01 9.76
N TYR A 735 -29.97 25.89 11.08
CA TYR A 735 -30.17 26.96 12.06
C TYR A 735 -28.89 27.17 12.87
N THR A 736 -28.66 28.41 13.30
CA THR A 736 -27.58 28.76 14.23
C THR A 736 -28.19 29.32 15.50
N ILE A 737 -28.04 28.58 16.60
CA ILE A 737 -28.52 29.00 17.93
C ILE A 737 -27.38 29.75 18.62
N VAL A 738 -27.65 30.99 19.03
CA VAL A 738 -26.71 31.82 19.79
C VAL A 738 -27.00 31.63 21.27
N VAL A 739 -26.14 30.90 21.97
CA VAL A 739 -26.17 30.75 23.42
C VAL A 739 -25.43 31.92 24.06
N THR A 740 -26.05 32.60 25.01
CA THR A 740 -25.46 33.72 25.76
C THR A 740 -25.32 33.35 27.23
N GLY A 741 -24.09 33.35 27.72
CA GLY A 741 -23.74 33.34 29.14
C GLY A 741 -23.57 34.76 29.66
N ASN A 742 -24.37 35.15 30.66
CA ASN A 742 -24.41 36.50 31.22
C ASN A 742 -24.04 36.48 32.70
N SER A 743 -22.99 37.22 33.06
CA SER A 743 -22.58 37.51 34.45
C SER A 743 -22.65 39.01 34.71
N THR A 744 -22.29 39.46 35.91
CA THR A 744 -22.36 40.90 36.22
C THR A 744 -21.28 41.70 35.50
N SER A 745 -20.10 41.10 35.27
CA SER A 745 -18.97 41.78 34.65
C SER A 745 -18.75 41.41 33.17
N ILE A 746 -19.17 40.21 32.74
CA ILE A 746 -18.81 39.66 31.43
C ILE A 746 -20.00 38.94 30.77
N ASN A 747 -20.15 39.16 29.46
CA ASN A 747 -21.08 38.41 28.61
C ASN A 747 -20.30 37.65 27.54
N LYS A 748 -20.64 36.38 27.31
CA LYS A 748 -20.04 35.53 26.26
C LYS A 748 -21.13 34.91 25.41
N ASN A 749 -20.88 34.83 24.11
CA ASN A 749 -21.77 34.19 23.14
C ASN A 749 -21.08 32.96 22.53
N LEU A 750 -21.85 31.90 22.30
CA LEU A 750 -21.44 30.69 21.59
C LEU A 750 -22.51 30.35 20.56
N ASN A 751 -22.11 30.18 19.31
CA ASN A 751 -23.00 29.74 18.24
C ASN A 751 -22.95 28.22 18.14
N VAL A 752 -24.10 27.55 18.23
CA VAL A 752 -24.23 26.09 18.06
C VAL A 752 -25.11 25.77 16.84
N PRO A 753 -24.64 24.93 15.90
CA PRO A 753 -25.37 24.61 14.68
C PRO A 753 -26.41 23.48 14.88
N LEU A 754 -27.62 23.69 14.34
CA LEU A 754 -28.73 22.74 14.37
C LEU A 754 -29.31 22.54 12.97
N LYS A 755 -29.24 21.32 12.45
CA LYS A 755 -29.86 20.94 11.18
C LYS A 755 -31.24 20.34 11.40
N ILE A 756 -32.28 20.96 10.83
CA ILE A 756 -33.62 20.39 10.83
C ILE A 756 -33.93 19.84 9.45
N THR A 757 -34.30 18.56 9.38
CA THR A 757 -34.74 17.89 8.14
C THR A 757 -36.20 17.48 8.25
N SER A 758 -36.84 17.25 7.09
CA SER A 758 -38.25 16.84 7.00
C SER A 758 -38.39 15.54 6.23
N SER A 759 -39.44 14.77 6.50
CA SER A 759 -39.85 13.63 5.66
C SER A 759 -40.54 14.06 4.36
N VAL A 760 -40.77 15.37 4.17
CA VAL A 760 -41.35 15.95 2.95
C VAL A 760 -40.23 16.48 2.06
N PHE A 761 -40.21 16.03 0.81
CA PHE A 761 -39.17 16.38 -0.17
C PHE A 761 -39.74 17.22 -1.32
N GLY A 762 -38.89 18.08 -1.89
CA GLY A 762 -39.19 18.75 -3.15
C GLY A 762 -39.25 17.75 -4.32
N LYS A 763 -39.97 18.11 -5.39
CA LYS A 763 -40.03 17.29 -6.60
C LYS A 763 -38.65 17.25 -7.27
N ILE A 764 -38.19 16.05 -7.64
CA ILE A 764 -36.97 15.88 -8.42
C ILE A 764 -37.21 16.27 -9.88
N THR A 765 -36.26 17.01 -10.45
CA THR A 765 -36.20 17.36 -11.87
C THR A 765 -34.99 16.70 -12.51
N LEU A 766 -35.22 15.84 -13.50
CA LEU A 766 -34.16 15.14 -14.25
C LEU A 766 -33.59 16.05 -15.34
N SER A 767 -32.28 16.00 -15.60
CA SER A 767 -31.61 16.88 -16.56
C SER A 767 -30.89 16.15 -17.70
N SER A 768 -30.25 15.01 -17.45
CA SER A 768 -29.53 14.25 -18.49
C SER A 768 -29.56 12.75 -18.21
N PRO A 769 -29.71 11.88 -19.22
CA PRO A 769 -30.06 12.20 -20.61
C PRO A 769 -31.48 12.81 -20.71
N GLN A 770 -31.76 13.52 -21.79
CA GLN A 770 -33.10 14.08 -22.06
C GLN A 770 -34.13 12.95 -22.23
N ASN A 771 -35.39 13.23 -21.90
CA ASN A 771 -36.45 12.22 -22.02
C ASN A 771 -36.65 11.79 -23.49
N ASN A 772 -36.68 10.49 -23.74
CA ASN A 772 -36.70 9.85 -25.06
C ASN A 772 -35.45 10.12 -25.91
N ALA A 773 -34.29 10.42 -25.31
CA ALA A 773 -33.05 10.50 -26.07
C ALA A 773 -32.76 9.18 -26.81
N THR A 774 -32.19 9.27 -28.01
CA THR A 774 -31.71 8.13 -28.82
C THR A 774 -30.21 8.23 -29.00
N GLU A 775 -29.56 7.16 -29.47
CA GLU A 775 -28.10 7.12 -29.68
C GLU A 775 -27.30 7.43 -28.40
N VAL A 776 -27.85 7.03 -27.24
CA VAL A 776 -27.17 7.24 -25.96
C VAL A 776 -26.04 6.21 -25.80
N PRO A 777 -24.83 6.62 -25.37
CA PRO A 777 -23.73 5.69 -25.17
C PRO A 777 -24.06 4.59 -24.16
N LEU A 778 -23.37 3.45 -24.27
CA LEU A 778 -23.55 2.31 -23.35
C LEU A 778 -23.05 2.60 -21.93
N SER A 779 -22.22 3.66 -21.79
CA SER A 779 -21.84 4.30 -20.53
C SER A 779 -22.43 5.70 -20.47
N GLN A 780 -23.44 5.89 -19.64
CA GLN A 780 -24.19 7.14 -19.55
C GLN A 780 -24.19 7.71 -18.13
N GLN A 781 -23.82 8.98 -18.00
CA GLN A 781 -24.02 9.75 -16.77
C GLN A 781 -25.44 10.30 -16.69
N LEU A 782 -26.19 9.84 -15.70
CA LEU A 782 -27.47 10.41 -15.30
C LEU A 782 -27.24 11.64 -14.43
N GLN A 783 -28.01 12.70 -14.65
CA GLN A 783 -27.93 13.94 -13.86
C GLN A 783 -29.33 14.47 -13.53
N TRP A 784 -29.45 15.10 -12.35
CA TRP A 784 -30.68 15.76 -11.89
C TRP A 784 -30.38 17.01 -11.07
N VAL A 785 -31.41 17.80 -10.81
CA VAL A 785 -31.32 18.97 -9.91
C VAL A 785 -31.37 18.49 -8.45
N ALA A 786 -30.39 18.91 -7.64
CA ALA A 786 -30.32 18.56 -6.23
C ALA A 786 -31.50 19.15 -5.43
N VAL A 787 -32.00 18.38 -4.46
CA VAL A 787 -33.06 18.80 -3.53
C VAL A 787 -32.42 19.13 -2.17
N THR A 788 -32.63 20.36 -1.68
CA THR A 788 -32.00 20.88 -0.46
C THR A 788 -32.25 20.03 0.81
N ASN A 789 -33.40 19.38 0.93
CA ASN A 789 -33.75 18.52 2.08
C ASN A 789 -33.31 17.05 1.89
N ALA A 790 -32.67 16.69 0.76
CA ALA A 790 -32.16 15.35 0.50
C ALA A 790 -30.66 15.26 0.86
N THR A 791 -30.28 14.20 1.55
CA THR A 791 -28.87 13.87 1.84
C THR A 791 -28.35 12.73 0.96
N SER A 792 -29.25 12.00 0.30
CA SER A 792 -28.92 10.99 -0.70
C SER A 792 -30.08 10.78 -1.69
N TYR A 793 -29.82 10.03 -2.75
CA TYR A 793 -30.79 9.71 -3.80
C TYR A 793 -30.69 8.23 -4.17
N ASP A 794 -31.83 7.53 -4.19
CA ASP A 794 -31.93 6.25 -4.86
C ASP A 794 -32.10 6.47 -6.37
N VAL A 795 -31.24 5.84 -7.15
CA VAL A 795 -31.26 5.82 -8.61
C VAL A 795 -31.71 4.45 -9.06
N GLN A 796 -32.59 4.40 -10.06
CA GLN A 796 -32.99 3.15 -10.71
C GLN A 796 -33.02 3.34 -12.22
N ILE A 797 -32.53 2.32 -12.93
CA ILE A 797 -32.61 2.14 -14.37
C ILE A 797 -33.22 0.77 -14.63
N ALA A 798 -34.22 0.68 -15.49
CA ALA A 798 -34.94 -0.54 -15.82
C ALA A 798 -35.18 -0.65 -17.33
N THR A 799 -35.44 -1.86 -17.82
CA THR A 799 -35.83 -2.11 -19.22
C THR A 799 -37.33 -1.96 -19.45
N ASP A 800 -38.11 -1.75 -18.39
CA ASP A 800 -39.55 -1.54 -18.46
C ASP A 800 -39.97 -0.32 -17.64
N VAL A 801 -41.02 0.36 -18.12
CA VAL A 801 -41.57 1.57 -17.50
C VAL A 801 -42.12 1.33 -16.08
N ASN A 802 -42.47 0.08 -15.74
CA ASN A 802 -42.99 -0.26 -14.41
C ASN A 802 -41.88 -0.56 -13.40
N PHE A 803 -40.60 -0.55 -13.83
CA PHE A 803 -39.43 -0.89 -13.01
C PHE A 803 -39.54 -2.28 -12.37
N THR A 804 -40.08 -3.24 -13.12
CA THR A 804 -40.12 -4.65 -12.73
C THR A 804 -38.77 -5.35 -12.97
N ASN A 805 -38.02 -4.89 -13.99
CA ASN A 805 -36.72 -5.39 -14.40
C ASN A 805 -35.65 -4.29 -14.27
N ILE A 806 -35.19 -4.05 -13.05
CA ILE A 806 -34.12 -3.09 -12.75
C ILE A 806 -32.78 -3.67 -13.22
N VAL A 807 -32.10 -2.97 -14.12
CA VAL A 807 -30.77 -3.34 -14.63
C VAL A 807 -29.63 -2.64 -13.88
N SER A 808 -29.91 -1.48 -13.29
CA SER A 808 -28.92 -0.71 -12.55
C SER A 808 -29.61 0.11 -11.47
N SER A 809 -29.01 0.17 -10.28
CA SER A 809 -29.50 1.00 -9.18
C SER A 809 -28.38 1.34 -8.21
N GLY A 810 -28.54 2.44 -7.48
CA GLY A 810 -27.57 2.88 -6.49
C GLY A 810 -28.17 3.89 -5.52
N ASN A 811 -27.48 4.12 -4.41
CA ASN A 811 -27.73 5.25 -3.53
C ASN A 811 -26.52 6.17 -3.57
N VAL A 812 -26.72 7.43 -3.96
CA VAL A 812 -25.65 8.42 -4.12
C VAL A 812 -25.92 9.67 -3.27
N THR A 813 -24.87 10.33 -2.80
CA THR A 813 -24.96 11.61 -2.08
C THR A 813 -24.85 12.82 -3.00
N THR A 814 -24.42 12.61 -4.25
CA THR A 814 -24.33 13.63 -5.30
C THR A 814 -25.59 13.64 -6.18
N ASN A 815 -25.69 14.60 -7.10
CA ASN A 815 -26.80 14.73 -8.04
C ASN A 815 -26.51 14.10 -9.42
N SER A 816 -25.61 13.12 -9.45
CA SER A 816 -25.21 12.39 -10.67
C SER A 816 -24.99 10.90 -10.39
N TYR A 817 -25.15 10.09 -11.42
CA TYR A 817 -24.90 8.65 -11.37
C TYR A 817 -24.48 8.13 -12.74
N THR A 818 -23.27 7.58 -12.86
CA THR A 818 -22.81 6.97 -14.11
C THR A 818 -23.22 5.51 -14.15
N SER A 819 -24.07 5.16 -15.12
CA SER A 819 -24.34 3.76 -15.45
C SER A 819 -23.41 3.35 -16.58
N THR A 820 -22.55 2.38 -16.31
CA THR A 820 -21.83 1.66 -17.34
C THR A 820 -22.67 0.47 -17.82
N ASN A 821 -22.20 -0.24 -18.84
CA ASN A 821 -22.64 -1.61 -19.12
C ASN A 821 -24.10 -1.76 -19.59
N LEU A 822 -24.68 -0.73 -20.23
CA LEU A 822 -26.02 -0.83 -20.81
C LEU A 822 -26.00 -1.64 -22.11
N ALA A 823 -26.97 -2.53 -22.33
CA ALA A 823 -27.14 -3.21 -23.61
C ALA A 823 -27.49 -2.20 -24.72
N GLY A 824 -26.92 -2.39 -25.92
CA GLY A 824 -27.18 -1.56 -27.09
C GLY A 824 -28.58 -1.75 -27.69
N THR A 825 -29.04 -0.83 -28.53
CA THR A 825 -30.40 -0.80 -29.14
C THR A 825 -31.56 -0.95 -28.15
N THR A 826 -31.30 -0.71 -26.87
CA THR A 826 -32.23 -1.03 -25.78
C THR A 826 -32.78 0.25 -25.20
N GLN A 827 -34.11 0.31 -25.07
CA GLN A 827 -34.77 1.39 -24.36
C GLN A 827 -34.70 1.13 -22.86
N TYR A 828 -34.16 2.10 -22.13
CA TYR A 828 -34.13 2.13 -20.67
C TYR A 828 -35.04 3.22 -20.13
N PHE A 829 -35.55 2.97 -18.93
CA PHE A 829 -36.35 3.89 -18.12
C PHE A 829 -35.61 4.15 -16.82
N TRP A 830 -35.51 5.41 -16.40
CA TRP A 830 -34.82 5.75 -15.17
C TRP A 830 -35.60 6.75 -14.32
N ARG A 831 -35.40 6.66 -13.00
CA ARG A 831 -36.05 7.52 -12.01
C ARG A 831 -35.20 7.66 -10.76
N ILE A 832 -35.41 8.77 -10.05
CA ILE A 832 -34.62 9.17 -8.88
C ILE A 832 -35.56 9.41 -7.70
N LYS A 833 -35.19 8.95 -6.49
CA LYS A 833 -35.96 9.19 -5.26
C LYS A 833 -35.06 9.82 -4.19
N PRO A 834 -35.38 11.02 -3.68
CA PRO A 834 -34.59 11.66 -2.64
C PRO A 834 -34.79 10.98 -1.28
N LYS A 835 -33.77 11.01 -0.43
CA LYS A 835 -33.80 10.46 0.93
C LYS A 835 -33.06 11.33 1.91
N ASN A 836 -33.44 11.23 3.18
CA ASN A 836 -32.68 11.68 4.33
C ASN A 836 -32.96 10.78 5.54
N THR A 837 -32.46 11.16 6.70
CA THR A 837 -32.65 10.42 7.96
C THR A 837 -34.09 10.39 8.47
N CYS A 838 -34.95 11.30 8.01
CA CYS A 838 -36.35 11.42 8.43
C CYS A 838 -37.33 10.66 7.53
N GLY A 839 -36.88 10.23 6.34
CA GLY A 839 -37.69 9.44 5.45
C GLY A 839 -37.19 9.45 4.01
N GLU A 840 -38.04 8.93 3.13
CA GLU A 840 -37.80 8.85 1.70
C GLU A 840 -38.91 9.59 0.95
N GLY A 841 -38.55 10.31 -0.09
CA GLY A 841 -39.50 11.00 -0.96
C GLY A 841 -40.17 10.06 -1.95
N THR A 842 -40.88 10.64 -2.92
CA THR A 842 -41.41 9.91 -4.06
C THR A 842 -40.39 9.87 -5.20
N PHE A 843 -40.46 8.84 -6.04
CA PHE A 843 -39.70 8.84 -7.28
C PHE A 843 -40.06 10.04 -8.17
N SER A 844 -39.08 10.49 -8.95
CA SER A 844 -39.22 11.48 -10.01
C SER A 844 -40.20 11.01 -11.09
N ASN A 845 -40.52 11.91 -12.02
CA ASN A 845 -41.03 11.47 -13.32
C ASN A 845 -40.04 10.49 -13.95
N ILE A 846 -40.56 9.53 -14.71
CA ILE A 846 -39.75 8.54 -15.42
C ILE A 846 -39.24 9.20 -16.70
N PHE A 847 -37.92 9.21 -16.90
CA PHE A 847 -37.32 9.51 -18.19
C PHE A 847 -36.94 8.21 -18.88
N SER A 848 -36.98 8.19 -20.21
CA SER A 848 -36.46 7.10 -21.01
C SER A 848 -35.29 7.56 -21.89
N PHE A 849 -34.46 6.62 -22.31
CA PHE A 849 -33.51 6.81 -23.39
C PHE A 849 -33.26 5.48 -24.11
N THR A 850 -32.80 5.54 -25.34
CA THR A 850 -32.46 4.37 -26.17
C THR A 850 -30.96 4.41 -26.46
N THR A 851 -30.28 3.32 -26.12
CA THR A 851 -28.85 3.19 -26.38
C THR A 851 -28.56 3.05 -27.87
N ILE A 852 -27.36 3.47 -28.27
CA ILE A 852 -26.82 3.32 -29.64
C ILE A 852 -26.89 1.86 -30.12
N ASN A 853 -26.97 1.65 -31.43
CA ASN A 853 -26.72 0.34 -32.04
C ASN A 853 -25.21 0.07 -32.10
N PRO A 854 -24.67 -0.82 -31.27
CA PRO A 854 -23.24 -0.98 -31.18
C PRO A 854 -22.76 -1.89 -32.31
N THR A 855 -21.68 -1.49 -32.98
CA THR A 855 -21.08 -2.22 -34.10
C THR A 855 -19.57 -2.24 -33.92
N TYR A 856 -18.95 -3.41 -34.07
CA TYR A 856 -17.50 -3.49 -34.18
C TYR A 856 -17.04 -2.76 -35.44
N CYS A 857 -15.83 -2.21 -35.38
CA CYS A 857 -15.17 -1.64 -36.55
C CYS A 857 -14.93 -2.71 -37.63
N SER A 858 -14.89 -2.27 -38.89
CA SER A 858 -14.44 -3.09 -40.02
C SER A 858 -12.95 -3.42 -39.87
N SER A 859 -12.55 -4.60 -40.35
CA SER A 859 -11.16 -5.11 -40.34
C SER A 859 -10.95 -5.94 -41.61
N THR A 860 -10.51 -5.30 -42.67
CA THR A 860 -10.43 -5.82 -44.03
C THR A 860 -9.04 -5.60 -44.60
N PHE A 861 -8.65 -6.50 -45.51
CA PHE A 861 -7.38 -6.45 -46.24
C PHE A 861 -7.63 -6.59 -47.74
N THR A 862 -6.71 -6.13 -48.57
CA THR A 862 -6.82 -6.32 -50.02
C THR A 862 -6.12 -7.61 -50.42
N ASP A 863 -6.88 -8.69 -50.56
CA ASP A 863 -6.34 -9.88 -51.20
C ASP A 863 -6.30 -9.69 -52.72
N GLU A 864 -5.11 -9.83 -53.33
CA GLU A 864 -4.99 -9.85 -54.79
C GLU A 864 -5.60 -11.14 -55.34
N VAL A 865 -6.09 -11.11 -56.59
CA VAL A 865 -6.57 -12.33 -57.26
C VAL A 865 -5.37 -13.29 -57.44
N GLY A 866 -5.22 -14.23 -56.51
CA GLY A 866 -4.10 -15.19 -56.47
C GLY A 866 -3.23 -15.12 -55.22
N GLY A 867 -3.57 -14.33 -54.20
CA GLY A 867 -2.93 -14.40 -52.88
C GLY A 867 -3.01 -15.81 -52.29
N LYS A 868 -1.95 -16.20 -51.58
CA LYS A 868 -1.83 -17.51 -50.93
C LYS A 868 -1.58 -17.40 -49.43
N GLU A 869 -1.57 -16.18 -48.91
CA GLU A 869 -1.52 -15.93 -47.48
C GLU A 869 -2.90 -16.20 -46.89
N TYR A 870 -2.96 -16.96 -45.79
CA TYR A 870 -4.20 -17.20 -45.05
C TYR A 870 -3.95 -17.86 -43.69
N ILE A 871 -4.92 -17.69 -42.79
CA ILE A 871 -5.13 -18.46 -41.59
C ILE A 871 -5.72 -19.81 -41.98
N SER A 872 -4.98 -20.88 -41.68
CA SER A 872 -5.38 -22.26 -41.98
C SER A 872 -6.11 -22.93 -40.81
N ASN A 873 -5.81 -22.54 -39.57
CA ASN A 873 -6.46 -23.11 -38.39
C ASN A 873 -6.39 -22.20 -37.17
N VAL A 874 -7.52 -22.00 -36.50
CA VAL A 874 -7.61 -21.38 -35.16
C VAL A 874 -8.13 -22.38 -34.14
N THR A 875 -7.41 -22.57 -33.04
CA THR A 875 -7.91 -23.32 -31.87
C THR A 875 -7.94 -22.46 -30.62
N PHE A 876 -9.09 -22.43 -29.95
CA PHE A 876 -9.29 -21.73 -28.68
C PHE A 876 -10.33 -22.45 -27.83
N ASN A 877 -9.91 -23.07 -26.73
CA ASN A 877 -10.77 -23.94 -25.93
C ASN A 877 -11.46 -25.04 -26.78
N THR A 878 -12.77 -24.94 -27.04
CA THR A 878 -13.48 -25.88 -27.93
C THR A 878 -13.58 -25.42 -29.38
N ILE A 879 -13.17 -24.20 -29.70
CA ILE A 879 -12.99 -23.76 -31.09
C ILE A 879 -11.80 -24.54 -31.66
N ASN A 880 -12.02 -25.16 -32.81
CA ASN A 880 -10.99 -25.74 -33.67
C ASN A 880 -11.52 -25.64 -35.10
N ASN A 881 -11.23 -24.52 -35.75
CA ASN A 881 -11.73 -24.19 -37.07
C ASN A 881 -10.60 -24.30 -38.10
N ASN A 882 -10.79 -25.09 -39.15
CA ASN A 882 -9.89 -25.11 -40.30
C ASN A 882 -10.50 -24.27 -41.40
N SER A 883 -9.91 -23.11 -41.64
CA SER A 883 -10.24 -22.16 -42.69
C SER A 883 -9.23 -22.28 -43.85
N GLY A 884 -9.50 -21.59 -44.94
CA GLY A 884 -8.66 -21.58 -46.13
C GLY A 884 -8.81 -20.24 -46.84
N ASN A 885 -7.84 -19.88 -47.68
CA ASN A 885 -7.84 -18.57 -48.33
C ASN A 885 -9.18 -18.25 -49.02
N ASN A 886 -9.75 -17.12 -48.63
CA ASN A 886 -10.91 -16.51 -49.26
C ASN A 886 -10.47 -15.26 -50.04
N MET A 887 -10.41 -15.40 -51.37
CA MET A 887 -9.88 -14.42 -52.34
C MET A 887 -10.69 -13.11 -52.46
N SER A 888 -11.46 -12.71 -51.44
CA SER A 888 -12.36 -11.56 -51.47
C SER A 888 -12.36 -10.78 -50.15
N GLY A 889 -11.31 -9.97 -49.93
CA GLY A 889 -11.30 -8.89 -48.94
C GLY A 889 -10.68 -9.19 -47.58
N GLY A 890 -10.02 -10.35 -47.42
CA GLY A 890 -9.22 -10.70 -46.24
C GLY A 890 -9.99 -10.68 -44.91
N TYR A 891 -11.30 -10.89 -44.93
CA TYR A 891 -12.15 -10.95 -43.73
C TYR A 891 -13.12 -12.13 -43.83
N GLU A 892 -13.12 -12.98 -42.80
CA GLU A 892 -14.04 -14.09 -42.65
C GLU A 892 -14.82 -14.00 -41.32
N ASP A 893 -16.15 -14.16 -41.41
CA ASP A 893 -17.03 -14.16 -40.23
C ASP A 893 -17.38 -15.60 -39.82
N PHE A 894 -16.71 -16.10 -38.78
CA PHE A 894 -16.96 -17.40 -38.17
C PHE A 894 -17.71 -17.29 -36.84
N THR A 895 -18.48 -16.22 -36.59
CA THR A 895 -19.15 -16.05 -35.29
C THR A 895 -20.28 -17.02 -34.98
N ALA A 896 -20.68 -17.84 -35.95
CA ALA A 896 -21.48 -19.03 -35.69
C ALA A 896 -20.74 -20.10 -34.88
N ILE A 897 -19.40 -20.10 -34.90
CA ILE A 897 -18.53 -20.98 -34.12
C ILE A 897 -18.28 -20.31 -32.77
N SER A 898 -18.57 -21.03 -31.68
CA SER A 898 -18.47 -20.50 -30.33
C SER A 898 -17.87 -21.46 -29.33
N THR A 899 -17.36 -20.91 -28.22
CA THR A 899 -16.88 -21.68 -27.08
C THR A 899 -17.29 -21.04 -25.75
N ASN A 900 -17.50 -21.87 -24.72
CA ASN A 900 -17.79 -21.40 -23.37
C ASN A 900 -16.52 -21.34 -22.53
N VAL A 901 -16.28 -20.22 -21.87
CA VAL A 901 -15.12 -19.98 -21.01
C VAL A 901 -15.57 -19.44 -19.66
N LYS A 902 -14.72 -19.57 -18.62
CA LYS A 902 -15.03 -19.06 -17.28
C LYS A 902 -14.01 -18.03 -16.85
N ARG A 903 -14.47 -17.02 -16.12
CA ARG A 903 -13.62 -15.99 -15.51
C ARG A 903 -12.52 -16.63 -14.68
N GLY A 904 -11.28 -16.19 -14.89
CA GLY A 904 -10.08 -16.69 -14.23
C GLY A 904 -9.50 -17.97 -14.81
N ASP A 905 -10.21 -18.67 -15.72
CA ASP A 905 -9.64 -19.82 -16.42
C ASP A 905 -8.68 -19.32 -17.52
N ALA A 906 -7.57 -20.05 -17.70
CA ALA A 906 -6.63 -19.83 -18.78
C ALA A 906 -6.82 -20.88 -19.87
N HIS A 907 -6.90 -20.44 -21.12
CA HIS A 907 -7.07 -21.29 -22.29
C HIS A 907 -5.93 -21.06 -23.27
N SER A 908 -5.38 -22.14 -23.82
CA SER A 908 -4.41 -22.07 -24.92
C SER A 908 -5.11 -21.61 -26.20
N ILE A 909 -4.48 -20.70 -26.93
CA ILE A 909 -4.83 -20.25 -28.27
C ILE A 909 -3.73 -20.70 -29.23
N SER A 910 -4.11 -21.21 -30.41
CA SER A 910 -3.18 -21.47 -31.51
C SER A 910 -3.75 -20.97 -32.83
N VAL A 911 -2.92 -20.27 -33.61
CA VAL A 911 -3.25 -19.78 -34.95
C VAL A 911 -2.21 -20.32 -35.91
N THR A 912 -2.61 -21.17 -36.84
CA THR A 912 -1.75 -21.70 -37.91
C THR A 912 -2.02 -20.92 -39.18
N LEU A 913 -0.98 -20.37 -39.79
CA LEU A 913 -1.08 -19.57 -41.01
C LEU A 913 0.00 -19.98 -42.03
N ASP A 914 -0.25 -19.66 -43.30
CA ASP A 914 0.72 -19.71 -44.39
C ASP A 914 1.09 -18.27 -44.78
N PRO A 915 2.31 -17.78 -44.48
CA PRO A 915 2.73 -16.42 -44.87
C PRO A 915 3.23 -16.33 -46.33
N ASP A 916 3.02 -17.37 -47.15
CA ASP A 916 3.47 -17.47 -48.56
C ASP A 916 4.94 -17.09 -48.82
N GLY A 917 5.83 -17.43 -47.88
CA GLY A 917 7.26 -17.10 -47.97
C GLY A 917 7.68 -15.76 -47.36
N TYR A 918 6.74 -15.00 -46.80
CA TYR A 918 6.95 -13.70 -46.16
C TYR A 918 6.92 -13.80 -44.63
N GLN A 919 6.40 -12.78 -43.93
CA GLN A 919 6.34 -12.72 -42.48
C GLN A 919 5.10 -11.97 -42.00
N ASP A 920 4.28 -12.62 -41.15
CA ASP A 920 3.05 -12.02 -40.64
C ASP A 920 3.04 -12.02 -39.13
N HIS A 921 2.56 -10.92 -38.57
CA HIS A 921 2.32 -10.81 -37.14
C HIS A 921 0.89 -11.23 -36.80
N VAL A 922 0.74 -11.96 -35.69
CA VAL A 922 -0.54 -12.52 -35.28
C VAL A 922 -1.06 -11.83 -34.03
N TYR A 923 -2.25 -11.24 -34.12
CA TYR A 923 -3.00 -10.70 -33.00
C TYR A 923 -4.31 -11.45 -32.77
N VAL A 924 -4.71 -11.50 -31.50
CA VAL A 924 -6.04 -11.92 -31.08
C VAL A 924 -6.62 -10.84 -30.18
N PHE A 925 -7.84 -10.40 -30.46
CA PHE A 925 -8.59 -9.45 -29.66
C PHE A 925 -9.83 -10.12 -29.09
N ILE A 926 -10.16 -9.89 -27.82
CA ILE A 926 -11.41 -10.37 -27.22
C ILE A 926 -12.05 -9.26 -26.39
N ASP A 927 -13.25 -8.83 -26.78
CA ASP A 927 -14.01 -7.75 -26.13
C ASP A 927 -14.61 -8.24 -24.80
N TRP A 928 -13.79 -8.35 -23.75
CA TRP A 928 -14.22 -8.90 -22.46
C TRP A 928 -15.25 -8.02 -21.77
N ASN A 929 -15.24 -6.71 -22.03
CA ASN A 929 -16.13 -5.76 -21.38
C ASN A 929 -17.47 -5.55 -22.15
N GLN A 930 -17.62 -6.18 -23.32
CA GLN A 930 -18.78 -6.11 -24.21
C GLN A 930 -19.23 -4.67 -24.52
N ASP A 931 -18.27 -3.76 -24.73
CA ASP A 931 -18.53 -2.36 -25.11
C ASP A 931 -18.40 -2.10 -26.61
N PHE A 932 -18.09 -3.16 -27.38
CA PHE A 932 -17.94 -3.17 -28.84
C PHE A 932 -16.72 -2.40 -29.37
N VAL A 933 -15.77 -2.09 -28.49
CA VAL A 933 -14.48 -1.52 -28.81
C VAL A 933 -13.42 -2.51 -28.37
N PHE A 934 -12.47 -2.86 -29.25
CA PHE A 934 -11.32 -3.65 -28.85
C PHE A 934 -10.26 -2.74 -28.25
N ASP A 935 -10.10 -2.77 -26.93
CA ASP A 935 -9.10 -1.95 -26.24
C ASP A 935 -7.70 -2.58 -26.35
N ASN A 936 -6.77 -1.88 -27.03
CA ASN A 936 -5.41 -2.38 -27.27
C ASN A 936 -4.60 -2.68 -25.99
N ALA A 937 -4.95 -2.08 -24.85
CA ALA A 937 -4.24 -2.27 -23.59
C ALA A 937 -4.78 -3.45 -22.77
N THR A 938 -6.07 -3.78 -22.91
CA THR A 938 -6.76 -4.75 -22.03
C THR A 938 -7.31 -5.98 -22.76
N GLU A 939 -7.50 -5.90 -24.08
CA GLU A 939 -8.23 -6.91 -24.86
C GLU A 939 -7.42 -7.50 -26.02
N ARG A 940 -6.18 -7.01 -26.24
CA ARG A 940 -5.26 -7.48 -27.29
C ARG A 940 -4.24 -8.49 -26.77
N TYR A 941 -4.01 -9.54 -27.55
CA TYR A 941 -3.05 -10.61 -27.31
C TYR A 941 -2.16 -10.79 -28.55
N SER A 942 -0.88 -10.45 -28.45
CA SER A 942 0.11 -10.72 -29.49
C SER A 942 0.63 -12.15 -29.38
N LEU A 943 0.57 -12.92 -30.47
CA LEU A 943 1.12 -14.28 -30.53
C LEU A 943 2.49 -14.35 -31.23
N GLY A 944 3.00 -13.20 -31.70
CA GLY A 944 4.30 -13.08 -32.37
C GLY A 944 4.20 -13.12 -33.90
N THR A 945 5.38 -13.17 -34.55
CA THR A 945 5.51 -13.19 -36.02
C THR A 945 5.91 -14.58 -36.51
N ILE A 946 5.23 -15.08 -37.55
CA ILE A 946 5.58 -16.30 -38.27
C ILE A 946 6.20 -15.93 -39.61
N SER A 947 7.27 -16.61 -40.02
CA SER A 947 7.96 -16.32 -41.28
C SER A 947 8.32 -17.57 -42.10
N GLY A 948 8.36 -17.40 -43.42
CA GLY A 948 8.79 -18.42 -44.37
C GLY A 948 7.72 -19.44 -44.71
N LEU A 949 7.72 -20.58 -44.03
CA LEU A 949 6.77 -21.68 -44.30
C LEU A 949 5.59 -21.64 -43.33
N ILE A 950 4.54 -22.42 -43.63
CA ILE A 950 3.39 -22.65 -42.74
C ILE A 950 3.85 -22.86 -41.30
N GLY A 951 3.33 -22.06 -40.39
CA GLY A 951 3.71 -22.07 -38.97
C GLY A 951 2.52 -21.83 -38.06
N THR A 952 2.68 -22.20 -36.79
CA THR A 952 1.64 -22.03 -35.76
C THR A 952 2.13 -21.08 -34.68
N ALA A 953 1.48 -19.94 -34.55
CA ALA A 953 1.61 -19.03 -33.42
C ALA A 953 0.76 -19.54 -32.24
N THR A 954 1.31 -19.56 -31.03
CA THR A 954 0.59 -20.07 -29.84
C THR A 954 0.71 -19.12 -28.67
N GLY A 955 -0.33 -19.04 -27.85
CA GLY A 955 -0.34 -18.26 -26.62
C GLY A 955 -1.29 -18.83 -25.58
N SER A 956 -1.40 -18.14 -24.45
CA SER A 956 -2.35 -18.46 -23.39
C SER A 956 -3.15 -17.20 -23.06
N ILE A 957 -4.48 -17.30 -23.17
CA ILE A 957 -5.40 -16.21 -22.84
C ILE A 957 -6.10 -16.56 -21.54
N THR A 958 -5.92 -15.72 -20.51
CA THR A 958 -6.66 -15.83 -19.25
C THR A 958 -7.90 -14.96 -19.31
N VAL A 959 -9.07 -15.55 -19.07
CA VAL A 959 -10.33 -14.80 -19.05
C VAL A 959 -10.30 -13.84 -17.84
N PRO A 960 -10.43 -12.52 -18.03
CA PRO A 960 -10.42 -11.56 -16.94
C PRO A 960 -11.50 -11.84 -15.88
N ASN A 961 -11.21 -11.56 -14.61
CA ASN A 961 -12.16 -11.79 -13.51
C ASN A 961 -13.41 -10.88 -13.58
N ASP A 962 -13.31 -9.78 -14.32
CA ASP A 962 -14.36 -8.81 -14.61
C ASP A 962 -15.04 -9.04 -15.97
N ALA A 963 -14.54 -9.95 -16.83
CA ALA A 963 -15.08 -10.25 -18.15
C ALA A 963 -16.59 -10.53 -18.13
N ARG A 964 -17.40 -9.75 -18.85
CA ARG A 964 -18.86 -9.80 -18.73
C ARG A 964 -19.41 -11.14 -19.19
N PHE A 965 -20.38 -11.65 -18.43
CA PHE A 965 -21.08 -12.89 -18.78
C PHE A 965 -21.87 -12.73 -20.07
N GLY A 966 -22.00 -13.81 -20.84
CA GLY A 966 -22.65 -13.80 -22.15
C GLY A 966 -21.65 -13.83 -23.30
N SER A 967 -22.18 -13.67 -24.51
CA SER A 967 -21.39 -13.76 -25.74
C SER A 967 -20.63 -12.47 -26.02
N THR A 968 -19.38 -12.60 -26.44
CA THR A 968 -18.53 -11.53 -26.96
C THR A 968 -17.77 -11.97 -28.21
N ARG A 969 -17.18 -11.01 -28.94
CA ARG A 969 -16.38 -11.22 -30.14
C ARG A 969 -14.93 -11.52 -29.79
N MET A 970 -14.38 -12.56 -30.41
CA MET A 970 -12.94 -12.78 -30.55
C MET A 970 -12.57 -12.51 -32.00
N ARG A 971 -11.57 -11.66 -32.25
CA ARG A 971 -11.06 -11.33 -33.58
C ARG A 971 -9.60 -11.80 -33.68
N VAL A 972 -9.28 -12.60 -34.68
CA VAL A 972 -7.92 -13.07 -34.98
C VAL A 972 -7.45 -12.35 -36.22
N ILE A 973 -6.27 -11.76 -36.19
CA ILE A 973 -5.69 -11.00 -37.31
C ILE A 973 -4.30 -11.53 -37.59
N ILE A 974 -4.01 -11.76 -38.86
CA ILE A 974 -2.65 -11.81 -39.39
C ILE A 974 -2.45 -10.59 -40.28
N GLU A 975 -1.31 -9.92 -40.13
CA GLU A 975 -0.95 -8.78 -40.97
C GLU A 975 0.52 -8.88 -41.36
N TYR A 976 0.81 -8.59 -42.64
CA TYR A 976 2.17 -8.58 -43.14
C TYR A 976 3.04 -7.60 -42.34
N ASN A 977 4.14 -8.13 -41.82
CA ASN A 977 5.14 -7.34 -41.12
C ASN A 977 6.12 -6.76 -42.15
N ASP A 978 5.81 -5.58 -42.67
CA ASP A 978 6.68 -4.91 -43.63
C ASP A 978 8.03 -4.54 -42.97
N PRO A 979 9.18 -4.90 -43.55
CA PRO A 979 10.49 -4.55 -42.99
C PRO A 979 10.76 -3.04 -42.86
N ASP A 980 10.12 -2.21 -43.68
CA ASP A 980 10.30 -0.76 -43.72
C ASP A 980 9.21 -0.05 -42.89
N ASP A 981 7.94 -0.46 -43.03
CA ASP A 981 6.78 0.24 -42.44
C ASP A 981 6.11 -0.48 -41.25
N GLY A 982 6.47 -1.75 -40.98
CA GLY A 982 5.93 -2.55 -39.89
C GLY A 982 4.54 -3.13 -40.16
N PHE A 983 3.75 -3.30 -39.09
CA PHE A 983 2.38 -3.83 -39.13
C PHE A 983 1.49 -3.07 -38.15
N GLY A 984 0.19 -3.08 -38.41
CA GLY A 984 -0.84 -2.48 -37.57
C GLY A 984 -0.94 -3.08 -36.18
N ASP A 985 -1.42 -2.28 -35.23
CA ASP A 985 -1.46 -2.66 -33.82
C ASP A 985 -2.88 -2.74 -33.23
N GLY A 986 -3.91 -2.41 -34.02
CA GLY A 986 -5.31 -2.44 -33.62
C GLY A 986 -6.15 -3.44 -34.40
N ALA A 987 -7.44 -3.44 -34.11
CA ALA A 987 -8.39 -4.44 -34.58
C ALA A 987 -9.27 -3.95 -35.75
N CYS A 988 -8.97 -2.76 -36.28
CA CYS A 988 -9.80 -2.03 -37.24
C CYS A 988 -9.01 -1.62 -38.49
N ASP A 989 -9.69 -1.38 -39.61
CA ASP A 989 -9.10 -0.90 -40.88
C ASP A 989 -8.17 0.31 -40.71
N THR A 990 -8.50 1.21 -39.77
CA THR A 990 -7.71 2.42 -39.49
C THR A 990 -6.38 2.14 -38.81
N ASP A 991 -6.25 0.95 -38.24
CA ASP A 991 -5.11 0.52 -37.44
C ASP A 991 -4.16 -0.37 -38.24
N HIS A 992 -4.59 -0.88 -39.39
CA HIS A 992 -3.76 -1.64 -40.32
C HIS A 992 -2.76 -0.69 -41.01
N LEU A 993 -1.49 -1.11 -41.07
CA LEU A 993 -0.43 -0.37 -41.75
C LEU A 993 -0.12 -0.95 -43.14
N THR A 994 -0.48 -2.20 -43.36
CA THR A 994 -0.31 -2.87 -44.65
C THR A 994 -1.65 -3.31 -45.22
N GLU A 995 -1.65 -3.56 -46.53
CA GLU A 995 -2.84 -4.00 -47.24
C GLU A 995 -2.95 -5.53 -47.33
N TRP A 996 -1.96 -6.26 -46.81
CA TRP A 996 -1.84 -7.72 -46.84
C TRP A 996 -2.06 -8.33 -45.46
N GLY A 997 -3.00 -9.25 -45.36
CA GLY A 997 -3.38 -9.90 -44.13
C GLY A 997 -4.73 -10.59 -44.24
N GLU A 998 -5.16 -11.16 -43.13
CA GLU A 998 -6.48 -11.78 -42.98
C GLU A 998 -7.02 -11.59 -41.57
N THR A 999 -8.33 -11.36 -41.47
CA THR A 999 -9.07 -11.29 -40.22
C THR A 999 -10.13 -12.39 -40.14
N GLU A 1000 -10.20 -13.06 -38.99
CA GLU A 1000 -11.26 -14.02 -38.67
C GLU A 1000 -11.98 -13.66 -37.36
N ASP A 1001 -13.31 -13.64 -37.40
CA ASP A 1001 -14.14 -13.34 -36.23
C ASP A 1001 -14.84 -14.58 -35.67
N TYR A 1002 -14.79 -14.77 -34.34
CA TYR A 1002 -15.37 -15.90 -33.59
C TYR A 1002 -16.21 -15.41 -32.39
N THR A 1003 -17.02 -16.29 -31.81
CA THR A 1003 -17.80 -15.97 -30.59
C THR A 1003 -17.23 -16.65 -29.34
N VAL A 1004 -17.00 -15.91 -28.27
CA VAL A 1004 -16.64 -16.45 -26.94
C VAL A 1004 -17.78 -16.18 -25.96
N ILE A 1005 -18.20 -17.19 -25.21
CA ILE A 1005 -19.31 -17.10 -24.25
C ILE A 1005 -18.75 -17.22 -22.84
N VAL A 1006 -18.83 -16.15 -22.06
CA VAL A 1006 -18.39 -16.17 -20.66
C VAL A 1006 -19.53 -16.73 -19.79
N ASP A 1007 -19.31 -17.90 -19.21
CA ASP A 1007 -20.32 -18.68 -18.50
C ASP A 1007 -20.79 -18.03 -17.19
N ASN A 1008 -22.11 -17.85 -17.03
CA ASN A 1008 -22.76 -17.29 -15.84
C ASN A 1008 -22.91 -18.29 -14.68
N THR A 1009 -22.22 -19.44 -14.69
CA THR A 1009 -22.25 -20.37 -13.54
C THR A 1009 -21.46 -19.78 -12.38
N ALA A 1010 -22.16 -18.95 -11.60
CA ALA A 1010 -21.69 -18.36 -10.37
C ALA A 1010 -21.33 -19.46 -9.35
N SER A 1011 -20.04 -19.68 -9.16
CA SER A 1011 -19.56 -20.04 -7.82
C SER A 1011 -19.61 -18.76 -7.00
N ILE A 1012 -20.62 -18.60 -6.15
CA ILE A 1012 -20.66 -17.43 -5.25
C ILE A 1012 -19.65 -17.70 -4.12
N LYS A 1013 -18.66 -16.83 -4.00
CA LYS A 1013 -17.69 -16.83 -2.89
C LYS A 1013 -18.46 -16.88 -1.57
N ASP A 1014 -18.34 -18.00 -0.86
CA ASP A 1014 -18.94 -18.23 0.44
C ASP A 1014 -18.17 -17.37 1.47
N VAL A 1015 -18.77 -16.28 1.94
CA VAL A 1015 -18.17 -15.44 2.99
C VAL A 1015 -18.63 -16.02 4.32
N ALA A 1016 -17.80 -16.90 4.88
CA ALA A 1016 -18.08 -17.54 6.16
C ALA A 1016 -18.23 -16.49 7.27
N PHE A 1017 -19.24 -16.67 8.12
CA PHE A 1017 -19.39 -15.90 9.36
C PHE A 1017 -18.30 -16.31 10.36
N SER A 1018 -17.78 -15.36 11.15
CA SER A 1018 -16.87 -15.67 12.26
C SER A 1018 -17.56 -16.54 13.30
N ASN A 1019 -16.84 -17.50 13.88
CA ASN A 1019 -17.36 -18.45 14.88
C ASN A 1019 -18.61 -19.24 14.43
N PHE A 1020 -18.72 -19.53 13.12
CA PHE A 1020 -19.84 -20.30 12.57
C PHE A 1020 -19.84 -21.76 13.03
N ASN A 1021 -20.94 -22.21 13.63
CA ASN A 1021 -21.19 -23.60 14.01
C ASN A 1021 -22.61 -24.04 13.62
N LEU A 1022 -22.73 -25.28 13.13
CA LEU A 1022 -24.00 -25.94 12.80
C LEU A 1022 -23.99 -27.38 13.34
N PHE A 1023 -24.83 -27.69 14.34
CA PHE A 1023 -24.81 -28.98 15.03
C PHE A 1023 -26.15 -29.33 15.71
N PRO A 1024 -26.49 -30.62 15.93
CA PRO A 1024 -25.79 -31.78 15.41
C PRO A 1024 -25.99 -31.91 13.89
N ASN A 1025 -24.99 -32.46 13.22
CA ASN A 1025 -25.05 -32.83 11.81
C ASN A 1025 -24.30 -34.18 11.68
N PRO A 1026 -24.98 -35.32 11.51
CA PRO A 1026 -26.39 -35.47 11.11
C PRO A 1026 -27.44 -35.07 12.17
N THR A 1027 -28.68 -34.79 11.75
CA THR A 1027 -29.82 -34.36 12.59
C THR A 1027 -31.10 -35.15 12.29
N LYS A 1028 -32.05 -35.19 13.23
CA LYS A 1028 -33.42 -35.69 13.01
C LYS A 1028 -34.42 -34.61 12.57
N GLY A 1029 -33.93 -33.53 11.96
CA GLY A 1029 -34.72 -32.37 11.51
C GLY A 1029 -34.65 -31.14 12.43
N THR A 1030 -33.85 -31.20 13.49
CA THR A 1030 -33.63 -30.07 14.43
C THR A 1030 -32.14 -29.85 14.68
N PHE A 1031 -31.64 -28.64 14.41
CA PHE A 1031 -30.21 -28.30 14.51
C PHE A 1031 -30.03 -26.88 15.05
N GLN A 1032 -28.90 -26.62 15.70
CA GLN A 1032 -28.51 -25.33 16.22
C GLN A 1032 -27.56 -24.63 15.26
N VAL A 1033 -27.76 -23.33 15.08
CA VAL A 1033 -26.91 -22.45 14.26
C VAL A 1033 -26.35 -21.35 15.14
N GLN A 1034 -25.04 -21.17 15.11
CA GLN A 1034 -24.32 -20.15 15.88
C GLN A 1034 -23.32 -19.40 15.00
N PHE A 1035 -23.22 -18.09 15.14
CA PHE A 1035 -22.19 -17.26 14.51
C PHE A 1035 -22.20 -15.82 15.03
N ASP A 1036 -21.09 -15.10 14.84
CA ASP A 1036 -21.00 -13.68 15.17
C ASP A 1036 -21.67 -12.82 14.09
N THR A 1037 -22.36 -11.78 14.54
CA THR A 1037 -23.10 -10.83 13.71
C THR A 1037 -22.54 -9.42 13.90
N SER A 1038 -22.13 -8.76 12.82
CA SER A 1038 -21.57 -7.39 12.87
C SER A 1038 -22.49 -6.32 12.28
N ILE A 1039 -23.69 -6.71 11.87
CA ILE A 1039 -24.64 -5.87 11.12
C ILE A 1039 -26.08 -6.15 11.58
N SER A 1040 -26.89 -5.10 11.75
CA SER A 1040 -28.26 -5.16 12.28
C SER A 1040 -29.32 -5.69 11.32
N SER A 1041 -28.92 -6.18 10.13
CA SER A 1041 -29.84 -6.79 9.16
C SER A 1041 -30.48 -8.06 9.72
N ASP A 1042 -31.69 -8.39 9.25
CA ASP A 1042 -32.34 -9.65 9.61
C ASP A 1042 -31.48 -10.86 9.15
N ILE A 1043 -31.50 -11.91 9.97
CA ILE A 1043 -30.83 -13.18 9.68
C ILE A 1043 -31.83 -14.09 8.98
N GLN A 1044 -31.49 -14.54 7.78
CA GLN A 1044 -32.30 -15.44 6.98
C GLN A 1044 -31.63 -16.80 6.91
N ILE A 1045 -32.35 -17.85 7.30
CA ILE A 1045 -31.91 -19.24 7.19
C ILE A 1045 -32.85 -19.94 6.22
N GLN A 1046 -32.31 -20.36 5.08
CA GLN A 1046 -33.02 -21.01 3.99
C GLN A 1046 -32.54 -22.46 3.86
N LEU A 1047 -33.46 -23.39 3.63
CA LEU A 1047 -33.16 -24.80 3.41
C LEU A 1047 -33.50 -25.17 1.97
N PHE A 1048 -32.60 -25.87 1.30
CA PHE A 1048 -32.78 -26.42 -0.04
C PHE A 1048 -32.48 -27.92 -0.02
N ASP A 1049 -33.13 -28.69 -0.88
CA ASP A 1049 -32.70 -30.08 -1.12
C ASP A 1049 -31.49 -30.13 -2.05
N ILE A 1050 -30.90 -31.32 -2.27
CA ILE A 1050 -29.72 -31.50 -3.13
C ILE A 1050 -29.92 -31.08 -4.59
N THR A 1051 -31.17 -30.94 -5.05
CA THR A 1051 -31.49 -30.48 -6.41
C THR A 1051 -31.60 -28.96 -6.49
N GLY A 1052 -31.41 -28.26 -5.36
CA GLY A 1052 -31.54 -26.81 -5.27
C GLY A 1052 -32.98 -26.33 -5.11
N ARG A 1053 -33.96 -27.24 -4.95
CA ARG A 1053 -35.35 -26.86 -4.71
C ARG A 1053 -35.48 -26.32 -3.28
N PHE A 1054 -36.10 -25.15 -3.17
CA PHE A 1054 -36.35 -24.47 -1.89
C PHE A 1054 -37.35 -25.26 -1.03
N VAL A 1055 -36.95 -25.58 0.20
CA VAL A 1055 -37.74 -26.36 1.16
C VAL A 1055 -38.42 -25.43 2.19
N GLY A 1056 -37.74 -24.37 2.61
CA GLY A 1056 -38.32 -23.40 3.54
C GLY A 1056 -37.34 -22.35 4.05
N GLN A 1057 -37.86 -21.34 4.77
CA GLN A 1057 -37.08 -20.25 5.34
C GLN A 1057 -37.53 -19.87 6.75
N LYS A 1058 -36.58 -19.43 7.57
CA LYS A 1058 -36.83 -18.71 8.83
C LYS A 1058 -36.09 -17.37 8.81
N ILE A 1059 -36.70 -16.34 9.41
CA ILE A 1059 -36.15 -14.99 9.52
C ILE A 1059 -36.11 -14.59 10.99
N TYR A 1060 -34.97 -14.08 11.44
CA TYR A 1060 -34.73 -13.61 12.80
C TYR A 1060 -34.31 -12.15 12.79
N LYS A 1061 -34.88 -11.33 13.69
CA LYS A 1061 -34.42 -9.95 13.90
C LYS A 1061 -33.07 -9.98 14.59
N ASN A 1062 -32.07 -9.27 14.03
CA ASN A 1062 -30.75 -9.23 14.64
C ASN A 1062 -30.56 -7.98 15.50
N ASN A 1063 -30.57 -8.17 16.82
CA ASN A 1063 -30.34 -7.11 17.81
C ASN A 1063 -29.07 -7.36 18.65
N SER A 1064 -28.26 -8.36 18.27
CA SER A 1064 -27.10 -8.84 19.03
C SER A 1064 -25.88 -8.90 18.12
N THR A 1065 -24.69 -8.93 18.71
CA THR A 1065 -23.42 -9.20 18.01
C THR A 1065 -23.10 -10.69 17.88
N TYR A 1066 -23.96 -11.54 18.44
CA TYR A 1066 -23.88 -13.00 18.38
C TYR A 1066 -25.26 -13.59 18.17
N PHE A 1067 -25.38 -14.52 17.22
CA PHE A 1067 -26.59 -15.28 16.94
C PHE A 1067 -26.43 -16.73 17.38
N SER A 1068 -27.40 -17.26 18.12
CA SER A 1068 -27.47 -18.66 18.52
C SER A 1068 -28.92 -19.08 18.67
N GLU A 1069 -29.43 -19.85 17.71
CA GLU A 1069 -30.83 -20.26 17.68
C GLU A 1069 -30.98 -21.73 17.29
N LYS A 1070 -32.02 -22.35 17.85
CA LYS A 1070 -32.41 -23.73 17.51
C LYS A 1070 -33.41 -23.70 16.36
N ILE A 1071 -33.05 -24.37 15.27
CA ILE A 1071 -33.79 -24.38 14.01
C ILE A 1071 -34.43 -25.75 13.82
N GLU A 1072 -35.70 -25.74 13.42
CA GLU A 1072 -36.50 -26.94 13.17
C GLU A 1072 -37.34 -26.72 11.91
N PHE A 1073 -37.26 -27.66 10.98
CA PHE A 1073 -38.14 -27.72 9.82
C PHE A 1073 -38.96 -29.01 9.91
N ASN A 1074 -40.29 -28.87 9.93
CA ASN A 1074 -41.18 -30.01 10.09
C ASN A 1074 -41.24 -30.83 8.78
N GLN A 1075 -41.39 -32.16 8.91
CA GLN A 1075 -41.64 -33.07 7.77
C GLN A 1075 -40.49 -33.20 6.74
N LEU A 1076 -39.23 -33.10 7.17
CA LEU A 1076 -38.09 -33.42 6.30
C LEU A 1076 -37.98 -34.94 6.09
N SER A 1077 -37.69 -35.36 4.86
CA SER A 1077 -37.34 -36.74 4.54
C SER A 1077 -35.87 -36.99 4.84
N SER A 1078 -35.47 -38.23 5.13
CA SER A 1078 -34.06 -38.58 5.30
C SER A 1078 -33.29 -38.28 4.01
N GLY A 1079 -32.17 -37.56 4.11
CA GLY A 1079 -31.42 -37.09 2.95
C GLY A 1079 -30.47 -35.94 3.25
N MET A 1080 -29.72 -35.51 2.21
CA MET A 1080 -28.83 -34.36 2.29
C MET A 1080 -29.57 -33.08 1.87
N TYR A 1081 -29.32 -32.00 2.59
CA TYR A 1081 -29.88 -30.68 2.36
C TYR A 1081 -28.77 -29.62 2.37
N LEU A 1082 -29.05 -28.46 1.79
CA LEU A 1082 -28.19 -27.27 1.84
C LEU A 1082 -28.87 -26.20 2.70
N VAL A 1083 -28.20 -25.78 3.76
CA VAL A 1083 -28.62 -24.68 4.63
C VAL A 1083 -27.86 -23.44 4.21
N LYS A 1084 -28.58 -22.45 3.66
CA LYS A 1084 -28.05 -21.14 3.29
C LYS A 1084 -28.42 -20.12 4.37
N ILE A 1085 -27.43 -19.37 4.85
CA ILE A 1085 -27.60 -18.37 5.90
C ILE A 1085 -27.15 -17.03 5.36
N LYS A 1086 -27.97 -15.99 5.54
CA LYS A 1086 -27.72 -14.63 5.06
C LYS A 1086 -27.97 -13.61 6.16
N ASN A 1087 -27.07 -12.66 6.30
CA ASN A 1087 -27.21 -11.50 7.18
C ASN A 1087 -26.60 -10.32 6.42
N GLY A 1088 -27.43 -9.38 5.95
CA GLY A 1088 -27.04 -8.31 5.02
C GLY A 1088 -26.38 -8.82 3.74
N THR A 1089 -25.13 -8.40 3.49
CA THR A 1089 -24.31 -8.82 2.34
C THR A 1089 -23.52 -10.11 2.58
N LYS A 1090 -23.39 -10.58 3.84
CA LYS A 1090 -22.72 -11.84 4.16
C LYS A 1090 -23.66 -13.03 3.94
N GLN A 1091 -23.15 -14.09 3.31
CA GLN A 1091 -23.89 -15.35 3.15
C GLN A 1091 -22.96 -16.55 3.22
N THR A 1092 -23.46 -17.65 3.79
CA THR A 1092 -22.76 -18.94 3.81
C THR A 1092 -23.70 -20.09 3.50
N THR A 1093 -23.19 -21.17 2.90
CA THR A 1093 -23.98 -22.39 2.62
C THR A 1093 -23.30 -23.61 3.22
N ARG A 1094 -24.03 -24.44 3.96
CA ARG A 1094 -23.51 -25.67 4.61
C ARG A 1094 -24.39 -26.86 4.30
N LYS A 1095 -23.77 -28.04 4.19
CA LYS A 1095 -24.50 -29.30 4.03
C LYS A 1095 -25.09 -29.71 5.38
N LEU A 1096 -26.35 -30.12 5.39
CA LEU A 1096 -27.06 -30.68 6.53
C LEU A 1096 -27.56 -32.08 6.16
N MET A 1097 -27.19 -33.09 6.93
CA MET A 1097 -27.65 -34.45 6.76
C MET A 1097 -28.82 -34.71 7.71
N VAL A 1098 -29.96 -35.13 7.18
CA VAL A 1098 -31.16 -35.51 7.94
C VAL A 1098 -31.29 -37.04 7.92
N GLU A 1099 -31.34 -37.65 9.10
CA GLU A 1099 -31.49 -39.11 9.29
C GLU A 1099 -32.92 -39.53 9.62
#